data_AF-A0A936US71-F1
#
_entry.id   AF-A0A936US71-F1
#
_cell.length_a   1.000
_cell.length_b   1.000
_cell.length_c   1.000
_cell.angle_alpha   90.00
_cell.angle_beta   90.00
_cell.angle_gamma   90.00
#
_symmetry.space_group_name_H-M   'P 1'
#
loop_
_entity.id
_entity.type
_entity.pdbx_description
1 polymer ?
#
loop_
_entity_poly.entity_id
_entity_poly.type
_entity_poly.pdbx_seq_one_letter_code
_entity_poly.pdbx_strand_id
1 'polypeptide(L)'
;MSNDLGPEFAAYPVAAVPGATARWHDGGVRITTPTGAVEVRFALPNVGRPHFPGPAPDQLQILEPSAVTGTVQGQIDDPDALVRSALSGRIAALATGDPSTVVVTTLGPGQAQPDGTWAWAVLGAAPQRRLLDIALADGEGWRVVAPHAVYYRADWSDFGLAHLTDTHVARRIDQFRPILRGLGRLEAAEKLINWNDRFRGFVRFANALHDAGQLDVIVATGDLIDFQFESSDDPLGGGNALFLRQLVLGTAPGPEFPNVEELRVPILMTPGNHDYRHNPYQLIFDVHSWGKDWTRLHNHSDYNLGKDDAIALTNALYFPGERDVPNIDEDDAAAMVAIEPSLRAWREHLAEPQTGVVALGPHRLVLVDSAHDVGTVTTMWEAFKSWVGAVSEDQRTFIGGSPNCEGVSDGEYEVAIAAIDEAPDEGLVILAMHAPLVNPWNTEYPYYLRETQRPANAGHAWWYAARHTKPLASLDADWVRGKHRDWFGRDGEGEPAYLKRGNSQDLLDFGVSRGKADDLIRAVVGYGRRRSADLVLAGHTHRHNEIRLGIVGDELAYFLDFYTQNPRQYYETRFVTADDVKATSSASNPYTVGSRATYVHIDEEALPDAAPWPMPYDAKHGYAVQVPPYPDPLDRAADKREWWSRHRPLLLQTGALGPMENNQVSFSGFRLISVQENVIHHVHYLPIERLEAAGFTLSLEAAAAVEGPRGVRHRERSRRFALPRPAGAPAALLPGSGGHSAIYRDAEGFLVEIWDVPGSAGGGRLADRALAPAAAGEPTTFIDPQGANVVVYRAVDGGIHTLYWSGTAPAAHDDLSGYAQAPAAAGEPAAYQLAGGSHIVYRRPDGHLQELFWMGVDPVQTACLTDYVEAPLAAGDPGSYPVTTTGQNIVLYRGVDGHVHSLYWSDGPTGHDDLSGWTQTPDAAGVPVGYHLPATDTHQVVYRAVDGHLYEIWWQGVAPASGWDLTAAAGSPAAAADPAGWFVPATGIKHVVYVGTDGHLHDLAWAPGSGAPVWTDLTVYAVAPRAVPERVSAFTDPGSSTCRVLYRAADQEVHEIRWG
;
A
#
# COMPACT_ATOMS: atom_id res chain seq x y z
N MET A 1 -14.10 -38.42 19.79
CA MET A 1 -14.93 -39.41 19.07
C MET A 1 -14.00 -40.25 18.20
N SER A 2 -14.35 -41.48 17.85
CA SER A 2 -13.46 -42.36 17.09
C SER A 2 -13.23 -41.81 15.68
N ASN A 3 -11.97 -41.57 15.30
CA ASN A 3 -11.58 -41.31 13.93
C ASN A 3 -11.79 -42.60 13.12
N ASP A 4 -12.91 -42.69 12.41
CA ASP A 4 -13.13 -43.72 11.40
C ASP A 4 -12.39 -43.27 10.12
N LEU A 5 -11.11 -43.62 10.04
CA LEU A 5 -10.32 -43.45 8.82
C LEU A 5 -10.71 -44.57 7.85
N GLY A 6 -11.02 -44.23 6.60
CA GLY A 6 -11.74 -45.07 5.63
C GLY A 6 -11.12 -46.44 5.24
N PRO A 7 -11.69 -47.14 4.23
CA PRO A 7 -11.46 -48.57 3.98
C PRO A 7 -10.05 -48.98 3.47
N GLU A 8 -9.06 -48.08 3.42
CA GLU A 8 -7.69 -48.35 2.95
C GLU A 8 -6.75 -48.97 4.03
N PHE A 9 -7.23 -49.21 5.25
CA PHE A 9 -6.40 -49.66 6.38
C PHE A 9 -6.45 -51.17 6.69
N ALA A 10 -7.04 -51.98 5.82
CA ALA A 10 -7.24 -53.42 6.03
C ALA A 10 -6.00 -54.30 5.70
N ALA A 11 -4.95 -54.27 6.54
CA ALA A 11 -4.04 -55.41 6.81
C ALA A 11 -2.89 -54.98 7.74
N TYR A 12 -3.15 -54.77 9.04
CA TYR A 12 -2.05 -54.50 9.97
C TYR A 12 -1.32 -55.78 10.42
N PRO A 13 0.01 -55.74 10.62
CA PRO A 13 0.80 -56.90 11.05
C PRO A 13 0.45 -57.37 12.46
N VAL A 14 0.51 -58.69 12.70
CA VAL A 14 0.42 -59.26 14.05
C VAL A 14 1.82 -59.29 14.65
N ALA A 15 2.05 -58.49 15.69
CA ALA A 15 3.33 -58.48 16.37
C ALA A 15 3.34 -59.49 17.53
N ALA A 16 4.35 -60.36 17.58
CA ALA A 16 4.57 -61.23 18.72
C ALA A 16 5.02 -60.40 19.94
N VAL A 17 4.29 -60.57 21.04
CA VAL A 17 4.62 -60.00 22.36
C VAL A 17 4.76 -61.19 23.31
N PRO A 18 5.76 -61.25 24.21
CA PRO A 18 5.92 -62.37 25.12
C PRO A 18 4.61 -62.64 25.91
N GLY A 19 4.00 -63.81 25.70
CA GLY A 19 2.75 -64.20 26.38
C GLY A 19 1.45 -63.53 25.87
N ALA A 20 1.50 -62.75 24.79
CA ALA A 20 0.34 -62.01 24.27
C ALA A 20 0.34 -61.89 22.74
N THR A 21 -0.80 -61.51 22.16
CA THR A 21 -0.94 -61.17 20.74
C THR A 21 -1.35 -59.71 20.60
N ALA A 22 -0.58 -58.90 19.88
CA ALA A 22 -0.94 -57.53 19.55
C ALA A 22 -1.54 -57.47 18.14
N ARG A 23 -2.79 -56.99 18.03
CA ARG A 23 -3.48 -56.74 16.77
C ARG A 23 -3.76 -55.25 16.64
N TRP A 24 -3.15 -54.62 15.66
CA TRP A 24 -3.41 -53.22 15.35
C TRP A 24 -4.72 -53.09 14.59
N HIS A 25 -5.37 -51.95 14.78
CA HIS A 25 -6.59 -51.55 14.10
C HIS A 25 -6.61 -50.03 13.97
N ASP A 26 -7.67 -49.52 13.38
CA ASP A 26 -7.82 -48.08 13.17
C ASP A 26 -7.92 -47.37 14.52
N GLY A 27 -6.96 -46.48 14.75
CA GLY A 27 -6.82 -45.70 15.97
C GLY A 27 -6.18 -46.42 17.16
N GLY A 28 -5.57 -47.61 17.02
CA GLY A 28 -5.01 -48.28 18.20
C GLY A 28 -4.37 -49.65 18.02
N VAL A 29 -4.10 -50.29 19.16
CA VAL A 29 -3.67 -51.69 19.23
C VAL A 29 -4.41 -52.42 20.35
N ARG A 30 -4.94 -53.60 20.01
CA ARG A 30 -5.51 -54.52 20.99
C ARG A 30 -4.51 -55.61 21.34
N ILE A 31 -4.11 -55.66 22.62
CA ILE A 31 -3.15 -56.62 23.13
C ILE A 31 -3.90 -57.67 23.95
N THR A 32 -3.88 -58.92 23.50
CA THR A 32 -4.68 -60.01 24.10
C THR A 32 -3.79 -61.05 24.75
N THR A 33 -4.10 -61.41 25.99
CA THR A 33 -3.50 -62.51 26.77
C THR A 33 -4.53 -63.63 26.97
N PRO A 34 -4.16 -64.80 27.53
CA PRO A 34 -5.13 -65.85 27.85
C PRO A 34 -6.21 -65.46 28.89
N THR A 35 -5.97 -64.44 29.72
CA THR A 35 -6.81 -64.07 30.88
C THR A 35 -7.43 -62.67 30.80
N GLY A 36 -7.08 -61.88 29.79
CA GLY A 36 -7.55 -60.51 29.61
C GLY A 36 -7.00 -59.83 28.36
N ALA A 37 -7.39 -58.59 28.11
CA ALA A 37 -6.88 -57.76 27.02
C ALA A 37 -6.67 -56.30 27.46
N VAL A 38 -5.73 -55.59 26.82
CA VAL A 38 -5.62 -54.13 26.89
C VAL A 38 -5.99 -53.57 25.52
N GLU A 39 -6.96 -52.67 25.50
CA GLU A 39 -7.32 -51.88 24.33
C GLU A 39 -6.56 -50.56 24.40
N VAL A 40 -5.52 -50.38 23.58
CA VAL A 40 -4.76 -49.13 23.49
C VAL A 40 -5.32 -48.28 22.36
N ARG A 41 -5.56 -47.00 22.63
CA ARG A 41 -6.05 -46.01 21.67
C ARG A 41 -5.04 -44.88 21.50
N PHE A 42 -4.87 -44.46 20.26
CA PHE A 42 -4.09 -43.28 19.92
C PHE A 42 -5.01 -42.08 19.65
N ALA A 43 -4.79 -40.99 20.38
CA ALA A 43 -5.37 -39.69 20.11
C ALA A 43 -4.27 -38.80 19.52
N LEU A 44 -3.91 -39.07 18.27
CA LEU A 44 -2.81 -38.38 17.61
C LEU A 44 -3.22 -36.98 17.12
N PRO A 45 -2.29 -36.01 17.11
CA PRO A 45 -2.52 -34.73 16.47
C PRO A 45 -2.86 -34.88 14.98
N ASN A 46 -3.62 -33.93 14.47
CA ASN A 46 -3.99 -33.87 13.06
C ASN A 46 -3.43 -32.57 12.44
N VAL A 47 -3.36 -32.48 11.11
CA VAL A 47 -2.73 -31.34 10.42
C VAL A 47 -3.43 -30.04 10.83
N GLY A 48 -2.68 -29.01 11.24
CA GLY A 48 -3.26 -27.76 11.72
C GLY A 48 -3.21 -27.57 13.23
N ARG A 49 -2.85 -28.60 14.01
CA ARG A 49 -2.58 -28.52 15.48
C ARG A 49 -1.44 -29.44 15.92
N PRO A 50 -0.19 -29.21 15.48
CA PRO A 50 0.96 -29.93 16.00
C PRO A 50 1.15 -29.69 17.50
N HIS A 51 1.71 -30.68 18.18
CA HIS A 51 2.19 -30.56 19.55
C HIS A 51 3.55 -29.85 19.58
N PHE A 52 3.74 -28.96 20.56
CA PHE A 52 4.99 -28.21 20.81
C PHE A 52 5.57 -28.59 22.18
N PRO A 53 6.47 -29.59 22.24
CA PRO A 53 7.04 -30.03 23.50
C PRO A 53 7.84 -28.92 24.20
N GLY A 54 7.73 -28.85 25.53
CA GLY A 54 8.58 -28.01 26.36
C GLY A 54 10.05 -28.48 26.39
N PRO A 55 10.97 -27.65 26.89
CA PRO A 55 12.38 -28.00 26.95
C PRO A 55 12.61 -29.20 27.89
N ALA A 56 13.35 -30.21 27.42
CA ALA A 56 13.77 -31.35 28.22
C ALA A 56 15.25 -31.69 27.92
N PRO A 57 16.11 -31.80 28.94
CA PRO A 57 17.55 -32.01 28.74
C PRO A 57 17.91 -33.43 28.28
N ASP A 58 17.12 -34.44 28.64
CA ASP A 58 17.45 -35.86 28.38
C ASP A 58 16.47 -36.54 27.43
N GLN A 59 15.16 -36.43 27.69
CA GLN A 59 14.12 -37.11 26.93
C GLN A 59 12.91 -36.22 26.73
N LEU A 60 12.59 -35.90 25.48
CA LEU A 60 11.48 -35.05 25.10
C LEU A 60 10.18 -35.83 25.08
N GLN A 61 9.12 -35.23 25.61
CA GLN A 61 7.77 -35.72 25.44
C GLN A 61 7.29 -35.40 24.01
N ILE A 62 7.53 -36.33 23.08
CA ILE A 62 7.09 -36.23 21.69
C ILE A 62 5.56 -36.16 21.63
N LEU A 63 4.89 -37.06 22.38
CA LEU A 63 3.44 -37.03 22.57
C LEU A 63 3.09 -37.06 24.05
N GLU A 64 2.07 -36.30 24.41
CA GLU A 64 1.46 -36.25 25.75
C GLU A 64 0.93 -37.62 26.21
N PRO A 65 0.87 -37.90 27.52
CA PRO A 65 0.27 -39.15 28.02
C PRO A 65 -1.15 -39.40 27.50
N SER A 66 -1.94 -38.34 27.29
CA SER A 66 -3.29 -38.42 26.74
C SER A 66 -3.34 -38.91 25.29
N ALA A 67 -2.22 -38.86 24.55
CA ALA A 67 -2.15 -39.30 23.16
C ALA A 67 -2.09 -40.84 23.03
N VAL A 68 -1.66 -41.56 24.07
CA VAL A 68 -1.65 -43.03 24.10
C VAL A 68 -2.34 -43.49 25.37
N THR A 69 -3.60 -43.93 25.25
CA THR A 69 -4.41 -44.35 26.40
C THR A 69 -4.78 -45.83 26.30
N GLY A 70 -5.11 -46.47 27.42
CA GLY A 70 -5.38 -47.89 27.47
C GLY A 70 -6.49 -48.25 28.44
N THR A 71 -7.39 -49.14 28.00
CA THR A 71 -8.43 -49.72 28.87
C THR A 71 -8.16 -51.20 29.09
N VAL A 72 -8.07 -51.62 30.36
CA VAL A 72 -7.84 -53.02 30.74
C VAL A 72 -9.18 -53.77 30.84
N GLN A 73 -9.25 -54.95 30.23
CA GLN A 73 -10.40 -55.85 30.26
C GLN A 73 -9.97 -57.23 30.79
N GLY A 74 -10.56 -57.68 31.90
CA GLY A 74 -10.20 -58.97 32.52
C GLY A 74 -9.01 -58.87 33.49
N GLN A 75 -8.30 -59.99 33.71
CA GLN A 75 -7.16 -60.03 34.65
C GLN A 75 -5.84 -59.93 33.89
N ILE A 76 -5.12 -58.82 34.14
CA ILE A 76 -3.77 -58.54 33.65
C ILE A 76 -2.93 -58.07 34.83
N ASP A 77 -1.86 -58.80 35.14
CA ASP A 77 -1.01 -58.55 36.32
C ASP A 77 -0.20 -57.26 36.20
N ASP A 78 0.29 -56.92 35.00
CA ASP A 78 1.06 -55.70 34.72
C ASP A 78 0.70 -55.12 33.33
N PRO A 79 -0.34 -54.26 33.25
CA PRO A 79 -0.74 -53.61 32.00
C PRO A 79 0.35 -52.70 31.41
N ASP A 80 1.16 -52.05 32.26
CA ASP A 80 2.22 -51.13 31.81
C ASP A 80 3.32 -51.88 31.06
N ALA A 81 3.89 -52.91 31.68
CA ALA A 81 4.94 -53.71 31.06
C ALA A 81 4.47 -54.36 29.75
N LEU A 82 3.21 -54.81 29.71
CA LEU A 82 2.61 -55.42 28.54
C LEU A 82 2.50 -54.42 27.37
N VAL A 83 1.97 -53.23 27.61
CA VAL A 83 1.81 -52.19 26.59
C VAL A 83 3.16 -51.66 26.11
N ARG A 84 4.09 -51.40 27.04
CA ARG A 84 5.44 -50.95 26.70
C ARG A 84 6.20 -51.99 25.87
N SER A 85 6.05 -53.29 26.17
CA SER A 85 6.61 -54.35 25.33
C SER A 85 5.94 -54.47 23.96
N ALA A 86 4.66 -54.12 23.85
CA ALA A 86 3.92 -54.18 22.59
C ALA A 86 4.24 -53.01 21.64
N LEU A 87 4.64 -51.86 22.17
CA LEU A 87 4.82 -50.63 21.37
C LEU A 87 6.27 -50.15 21.28
N SER A 88 7.16 -50.60 22.17
CA SER A 88 8.58 -50.24 22.13
C SER A 88 9.23 -50.63 20.79
N GLY A 89 9.88 -49.65 20.15
CA GLY A 89 10.52 -49.82 18.84
C GLY A 89 9.54 -49.96 17.66
N ARG A 90 8.23 -49.77 17.89
CA ARG A 90 7.17 -49.85 16.84
C ARG A 90 6.45 -48.53 16.61
N ILE A 91 6.76 -47.51 17.40
CA ILE A 91 6.36 -46.12 17.19
C ILE A 91 7.64 -45.32 16.95
N ALA A 92 7.65 -44.47 15.93
CA ALA A 92 8.71 -43.51 15.69
C ALA A 92 8.13 -42.15 15.29
N ALA A 93 8.97 -41.12 15.38
CA ALA A 93 8.72 -39.85 14.73
C ALA A 93 9.67 -39.72 13.52
N LEU A 94 9.16 -39.36 12.36
CA LEU A 94 9.93 -39.18 11.13
C LEU A 94 10.04 -37.69 10.82
N ALA A 95 11.15 -37.23 10.25
CA ALA A 95 11.21 -35.85 9.78
C ALA A 95 10.27 -35.64 8.57
N THR A 96 9.37 -34.67 8.65
CA THR A 96 8.45 -34.33 7.55
C THR A 96 9.25 -33.95 6.30
N GLY A 97 8.87 -34.51 5.14
CA GLY A 97 9.58 -34.36 3.88
C GLY A 97 10.92 -35.13 3.76
N ASP A 98 11.39 -35.78 4.83
CA ASP A 98 12.55 -36.69 4.83
C ASP A 98 12.28 -37.91 5.74
N PRO A 99 11.49 -38.88 5.26
CA PRO A 99 11.11 -40.06 6.05
C PRO A 99 12.30 -40.99 6.34
N SER A 100 13.49 -40.74 5.78
CA SER A 100 14.70 -41.47 6.11
C SER A 100 15.31 -41.06 7.45
N THR A 101 15.00 -39.87 7.94
CA THR A 101 15.42 -39.37 9.25
C THR A 101 14.43 -39.86 10.32
N VAL A 102 14.79 -40.96 11.00
CA VAL A 102 13.96 -41.61 12.03
C VAL A 102 14.39 -41.18 13.44
N VAL A 103 13.48 -40.55 14.17
CA VAL A 103 13.58 -40.31 15.62
C VAL A 103 12.99 -41.51 16.35
N VAL A 104 13.85 -42.35 16.90
CA VAL A 104 13.44 -43.51 17.70
C VAL A 104 12.76 -43.04 18.96
N THR A 105 11.54 -43.52 19.20
CA THR A 105 10.77 -43.21 20.42
C THR A 105 10.70 -44.41 21.36
N THR A 106 10.40 -44.12 22.63
CA THR A 106 10.12 -45.10 23.68
C THR A 106 8.86 -44.67 24.42
N LEU A 107 8.17 -45.62 25.05
CA LEU A 107 7.08 -45.27 25.96
C LEU A 107 7.60 -45.00 27.36
N GLY A 108 7.17 -43.86 27.91
CA GLY A 108 7.32 -43.53 29.32
C GLY A 108 6.57 -44.51 30.24
N PRO A 109 6.77 -44.41 31.56
CA PRO A 109 6.02 -45.23 32.52
C PRO A 109 4.53 -44.90 32.45
N GLY A 110 3.70 -45.94 32.43
CA GLY A 110 2.25 -45.81 32.40
C GLY A 110 1.70 -45.17 33.67
N GLN A 111 0.74 -44.27 33.48
CA GLN A 111 0.02 -43.59 34.55
C GLN A 111 -1.41 -44.12 34.61
N ALA A 112 -1.78 -44.71 35.75
CA ALA A 112 -3.17 -45.08 36.02
C ALA A 112 -4.00 -43.81 36.29
N GLN A 113 -5.11 -43.68 35.57
CA GLN A 113 -6.04 -42.57 35.66
C GLN A 113 -7.16 -42.86 36.68
N PRO A 114 -7.77 -41.83 37.28
CA PRO A 114 -8.87 -42.00 38.25
C PRO A 114 -10.09 -42.77 37.72
N ASP A 115 -10.30 -42.78 36.41
CA ASP A 115 -11.39 -43.48 35.74
C ASP A 115 -11.09 -44.96 35.43
N GLY A 116 -9.92 -45.46 35.84
CA GLY A 116 -9.46 -46.83 35.61
C GLY A 116 -8.78 -47.06 34.25
N THR A 117 -8.58 -46.01 33.46
CA THR A 117 -7.77 -46.08 32.23
C THR A 117 -6.28 -45.88 32.55
N TRP A 118 -5.43 -46.15 31.57
CA TRP A 118 -3.98 -45.92 31.63
C TRP A 118 -3.57 -44.93 30.54
N ALA A 119 -2.49 -44.19 30.77
CA ALA A 119 -1.94 -43.21 29.83
C ALA A 119 -0.41 -43.34 29.75
N TRP A 120 0.16 -43.20 28.55
CA TRP A 120 1.61 -43.30 28.32
C TRP A 120 2.12 -42.14 27.46
N ALA A 121 3.13 -41.42 27.94
CA ALA A 121 3.84 -40.46 27.11
C ALA A 121 4.72 -41.19 26.08
N VAL A 122 4.81 -40.63 24.87
CA VAL A 122 5.82 -41.05 23.89
C VAL A 122 7.03 -40.14 24.04
N LEU A 123 8.17 -40.75 24.36
CA LEU A 123 9.40 -40.05 24.69
C LEU A 123 10.46 -40.28 23.61
N GLY A 124 11.24 -39.28 23.25
CA GLY A 124 12.29 -39.39 22.23
C GLY A 124 13.30 -38.25 22.28
N ALA A 125 14.29 -38.28 21.39
CA ALA A 125 15.24 -37.19 21.19
C ALA A 125 14.97 -36.55 19.82
N ALA A 126 14.23 -35.44 19.79
CA ALA A 126 13.89 -34.77 18.55
C ALA A 126 14.97 -33.74 18.14
N PRO A 127 15.30 -33.64 16.83
CA PRO A 127 16.12 -32.56 16.32
C PRO A 127 15.40 -31.21 16.49
N GLN A 128 16.17 -30.15 16.73
CA GLN A 128 15.68 -28.76 16.82
C GLN A 128 15.14 -28.29 15.46
N ARG A 129 14.09 -27.47 15.49
CA ARG A 129 13.49 -26.81 14.32
C ARG A 129 13.12 -27.82 13.22
N ARG A 130 12.46 -28.92 13.62
CA ARG A 130 11.96 -29.93 12.70
C ARG A 130 10.50 -30.25 12.99
N LEU A 131 9.71 -30.26 11.94
CA LEU A 131 8.37 -30.84 11.94
C LEU A 131 8.50 -32.36 11.77
N LEU A 132 7.73 -33.08 12.57
CA LEU A 132 7.80 -34.54 12.66
C LEU A 132 6.42 -35.17 12.44
N ASP A 133 6.44 -36.29 11.72
CA ASP A 133 5.29 -37.18 11.53
C ASP A 133 5.37 -38.35 12.50
N ILE A 134 4.24 -38.80 13.05
CA ILE A 134 4.19 -40.04 13.83
C ILE A 134 3.95 -41.21 12.89
N ALA A 135 4.80 -42.22 13.00
CA ALA A 135 4.75 -43.43 12.19
C ALA A 135 4.77 -44.71 13.05
N LEU A 136 4.14 -45.75 12.51
CA LEU A 136 4.12 -47.08 13.08
C LEU A 136 4.92 -48.05 12.20
N ALA A 137 5.57 -49.02 12.83
CA ALA A 137 6.27 -50.08 12.10
C ALA A 137 5.25 -51.08 11.52
N ASP A 138 5.28 -51.32 10.21
CA ASP A 138 4.34 -52.22 9.50
C ASP A 138 4.94 -53.59 9.13
N GLY A 139 6.19 -53.85 9.51
CA GLY A 139 6.91 -55.09 9.24
C GLY A 139 7.90 -54.99 8.07
N GLU A 140 7.72 -54.06 7.15
CA GLU A 140 8.63 -53.80 6.01
C GLU A 140 9.21 -52.37 6.02
N GLY A 141 8.62 -51.45 6.80
CA GLY A 141 9.10 -50.09 6.98
C GLY A 141 8.30 -49.30 8.02
N TRP A 142 8.30 -47.97 7.86
CA TRP A 142 7.52 -47.04 8.67
C TRP A 142 6.32 -46.51 7.88
N ARG A 143 5.13 -46.60 8.47
CA ARG A 143 3.89 -46.05 7.94
C ARG A 143 3.47 -44.83 8.75
N VAL A 144 3.39 -43.66 8.11
CA VAL A 144 2.89 -42.44 8.76
C VAL A 144 1.40 -42.60 9.09
N VAL A 145 1.06 -42.30 10.34
CA VAL A 145 -0.31 -42.34 10.86
C VAL A 145 -0.80 -40.97 11.33
N ALA A 146 0.12 -40.04 11.64
CA ALA A 146 -0.21 -38.65 11.90
C ALA A 146 0.89 -37.74 11.33
N PRO A 147 0.70 -37.17 10.14
CA PRO A 147 1.64 -36.20 9.58
C PRO A 147 1.57 -34.87 10.33
N HIS A 148 2.66 -34.11 10.32
CA HIS A 148 2.78 -32.76 10.87
C HIS A 148 2.35 -32.70 12.34
N ALA A 149 2.76 -33.70 13.12
CA ALA A 149 2.20 -33.95 14.45
C ALA A 149 2.97 -33.25 15.56
N VAL A 150 4.28 -33.06 15.42
CA VAL A 150 5.13 -32.52 16.49
C VAL A 150 6.18 -31.59 15.91
N TYR A 151 6.36 -30.42 16.51
CA TYR A 151 7.46 -29.52 16.19
C TYR A 151 8.24 -29.16 17.45
N TYR A 152 9.55 -29.42 17.45
CA TYR A 152 10.38 -29.18 18.63
C TYR A 152 11.38 -28.05 18.43
N ARG A 153 11.39 -27.15 19.42
CA ARG A 153 12.42 -26.13 19.61
C ARG A 153 12.60 -25.87 21.10
N ALA A 154 13.84 -25.88 21.58
CA ALA A 154 14.18 -25.70 23.00
C ALA A 154 14.05 -24.25 23.47
N ASP A 155 14.40 -23.31 22.59
CA ASP A 155 14.45 -21.88 22.90
C ASP A 155 13.59 -21.09 21.91
N TRP A 156 12.65 -20.34 22.46
CA TRP A 156 11.70 -19.52 21.71
C TRP A 156 11.96 -18.02 21.87
N SER A 157 13.15 -17.61 22.35
CA SER A 157 13.54 -16.19 22.39
C SER A 157 13.56 -15.55 21.00
N ASP A 158 13.95 -16.29 19.98
CA ASP A 158 14.11 -15.80 18.61
C ASP A 158 13.36 -16.71 17.65
N PHE A 159 12.33 -16.25 16.94
CA PHE A 159 11.60 -17.10 15.99
C PHE A 159 10.84 -16.28 14.95
N GLY A 160 10.52 -16.93 13.83
CA GLY A 160 9.65 -16.37 12.80
C GLY A 160 8.23 -16.93 12.88
N LEU A 161 7.24 -16.06 12.80
CA LEU A 161 5.82 -16.41 12.72
C LEU A 161 5.21 -15.80 11.45
N ALA A 162 4.67 -16.63 10.56
CA ALA A 162 3.90 -16.14 9.42
C ALA A 162 2.40 -16.13 9.75
N HIS A 163 1.72 -15.03 9.43
CA HIS A 163 0.26 -14.96 9.47
C HIS A 163 -0.29 -15.00 8.05
N LEU A 164 -1.06 -16.05 7.74
CA LEU A 164 -1.70 -16.35 6.47
C LEU A 164 -3.22 -16.33 6.68
N THR A 165 -4.00 -15.87 5.70
CA THR A 165 -5.46 -15.80 5.81
C THR A 165 -6.13 -15.90 4.44
N ASP A 166 -7.39 -16.32 4.42
CA ASP A 166 -8.27 -16.27 3.26
C ASP A 166 -7.63 -16.91 2.01
N THR A 167 -7.23 -18.18 2.12
CA THR A 167 -6.62 -18.91 0.99
C THR A 167 -7.65 -19.37 -0.03
N HIS A 168 -8.91 -19.57 0.38
CA HIS A 168 -10.03 -20.05 -0.43
C HIS A 168 -9.65 -21.18 -1.39
N VAL A 169 -8.89 -22.16 -0.92
CA VAL A 169 -8.52 -23.29 -1.77
C VAL A 169 -9.77 -24.11 -2.09
N ALA A 170 -9.91 -24.48 -3.35
CA ALA A 170 -11.00 -25.31 -3.82
C ALA A 170 -10.56 -26.13 -5.02
N ARG A 171 -10.89 -27.42 -5.00
CA ARG A 171 -10.44 -28.37 -6.02
C ARG A 171 -10.87 -27.98 -7.44
N ARG A 172 -12.05 -27.37 -7.61
CA ARG A 172 -12.54 -26.90 -8.92
C ARG A 172 -11.64 -25.89 -9.63
N ILE A 173 -10.87 -25.09 -8.90
CA ILE A 173 -10.13 -23.96 -9.48
C ILE A 173 -9.04 -24.47 -10.43
N ASP A 174 -8.42 -25.62 -10.12
CA ASP A 174 -7.46 -26.28 -10.99
C ASP A 174 -8.11 -26.72 -12.33
N GLN A 175 -9.44 -26.82 -12.42
CA GLN A 175 -10.16 -27.19 -13.64
C GLN A 175 -10.51 -25.98 -14.53
N PHE A 176 -10.55 -24.77 -13.98
CA PHE A 176 -11.03 -23.58 -14.69
C PHE A 176 -10.21 -23.29 -15.94
N ARG A 177 -8.88 -23.28 -15.81
CA ARG A 177 -7.97 -22.98 -16.92
C ARG A 177 -8.05 -24.03 -18.04
N PRO A 178 -8.01 -25.35 -17.77
CA PRO A 178 -8.29 -26.37 -18.79
C PRO A 178 -9.64 -26.19 -19.51
N ILE A 179 -10.71 -25.89 -18.77
CA ILE A 179 -12.05 -25.69 -19.34
C ILE A 179 -12.08 -24.46 -20.25
N LEU A 180 -11.53 -23.33 -19.81
CA LEU A 180 -11.43 -22.10 -20.61
C LEU A 180 -10.67 -22.34 -21.92
N ARG A 181 -9.56 -23.09 -21.88
CA ARG A 181 -8.83 -23.51 -23.09
C ARG A 181 -9.71 -24.35 -24.02
N GLY A 182 -10.45 -25.31 -23.47
CA GLY A 182 -11.39 -26.15 -24.22
C GLY A 182 -12.53 -25.35 -24.87
N LEU A 183 -12.94 -24.25 -24.25
CA LEU A 183 -13.94 -23.29 -24.76
C LEU A 183 -13.36 -22.28 -25.76
N GLY A 184 -12.06 -22.30 -26.05
CA GLY A 184 -11.38 -21.34 -26.93
C GLY A 184 -11.13 -19.96 -26.31
N ARG A 185 -11.27 -19.82 -24.98
CA ARG A 185 -11.03 -18.57 -24.22
C ARG A 185 -9.57 -18.46 -23.75
N LEU A 186 -8.63 -18.39 -24.70
CA LEU A 186 -7.19 -18.48 -24.40
C LEU A 186 -6.67 -17.31 -23.54
N GLU A 187 -7.10 -16.08 -23.82
CA GLU A 187 -6.68 -14.90 -23.06
C GLU A 187 -7.17 -14.95 -21.60
N ALA A 188 -8.43 -15.35 -21.39
CA ALA A 188 -8.98 -15.54 -20.04
C ALA A 188 -8.23 -16.66 -19.30
N ALA A 189 -7.92 -17.76 -19.99
CA ALA A 189 -7.14 -18.85 -19.43
C ALA A 189 -5.73 -18.40 -19.02
N GLU A 190 -5.06 -17.53 -19.80
CA GLU A 190 -3.72 -17.04 -19.49
C GLU A 190 -3.72 -16.12 -18.26
N LYS A 191 -4.68 -15.21 -18.18
CA LYS A 191 -4.80 -14.19 -17.12
C LYS A 191 -5.46 -14.69 -15.83
N LEU A 192 -6.09 -15.86 -15.85
CA LEU A 192 -6.78 -16.45 -14.68
C LEU A 192 -5.84 -16.55 -13.48
N ILE A 193 -6.26 -16.04 -12.33
CA ILE A 193 -5.55 -16.25 -11.07
C ILE A 193 -6.00 -17.58 -10.45
N ASN A 194 -5.05 -18.50 -10.24
CA ASN A 194 -5.30 -19.76 -9.53
C ASN A 194 -4.70 -19.70 -8.12
N TRP A 195 -5.54 -19.51 -7.10
CA TRP A 195 -5.07 -19.42 -5.72
C TRP A 195 -4.63 -20.75 -5.11
N ASN A 196 -5.00 -21.90 -5.69
CA ASN A 196 -4.37 -23.17 -5.31
C ASN A 196 -2.86 -23.13 -5.64
N ASP A 197 -2.49 -22.53 -6.78
CA ASP A 197 -1.08 -22.37 -7.17
C ASP A 197 -0.37 -21.31 -6.31
N ARG A 198 -1.08 -20.28 -5.85
CA ARG A 198 -0.54 -19.35 -4.83
C ARG A 198 -0.20 -20.06 -3.53
N PHE A 199 -1.07 -20.96 -3.05
CA PHE A 199 -0.79 -21.76 -1.86
C PHE A 199 0.41 -22.69 -2.08
N ARG A 200 0.51 -23.37 -3.23
CA ARG A 200 1.69 -24.19 -3.59
C ARG A 200 2.98 -23.36 -3.62
N GLY A 201 2.93 -22.15 -4.19
CA GLY A 201 4.02 -21.19 -4.20
C GLY A 201 4.41 -20.71 -2.81
N PHE A 202 3.41 -20.42 -1.95
CA PHE A 202 3.62 -20.09 -0.54
C PHE A 202 4.34 -21.22 0.19
N VAL A 203 3.94 -22.49 0.01
CA VAL A 203 4.61 -23.64 0.63
C VAL A 203 6.11 -23.68 0.27
N ARG A 204 6.44 -23.52 -1.03
CA ARG A 204 7.84 -23.43 -1.48
C ARG A 204 8.59 -22.29 -0.78
N PHE A 205 7.99 -21.11 -0.71
CA PHE A 205 8.63 -19.95 -0.12
C PHE A 205 8.78 -20.08 1.42
N ALA A 206 7.76 -20.60 2.11
CA ALA A 206 7.79 -20.88 3.54
C ALA A 206 8.87 -21.91 3.89
N ASN A 207 9.01 -22.95 3.08
CA ASN A 207 10.10 -23.92 3.19
C ASN A 207 11.48 -23.25 3.07
N ALA A 208 11.66 -22.35 2.10
CA ALA A 208 12.91 -21.60 1.92
C ALA A 208 13.21 -20.68 3.12
N LEU A 209 12.20 -19.98 3.65
CA LEU A 209 12.35 -19.15 4.85
C LEU A 209 12.71 -20.01 6.08
N HIS A 210 12.11 -21.18 6.22
CA HIS A 210 12.39 -22.10 7.31
C HIS A 210 13.83 -22.63 7.27
N ASP A 211 14.28 -23.06 6.08
CA ASP A 211 15.65 -23.51 5.85
C ASP A 211 16.66 -22.39 6.14
N ALA A 212 16.30 -21.13 5.85
CA ALA A 212 17.10 -19.95 6.15
C ALA A 212 17.08 -19.51 7.63
N GLY A 213 16.28 -20.15 8.49
CA GLY A 213 16.18 -19.77 9.91
C GLY A 213 15.19 -18.63 10.21
N GLN A 214 14.36 -18.25 9.25
CA GLN A 214 13.53 -17.03 9.30
C GLN A 214 12.05 -17.31 9.57
N LEU A 215 11.62 -18.57 9.53
CA LEU A 215 10.23 -18.98 9.77
C LEU A 215 10.20 -20.28 10.57
N ASP A 216 9.35 -20.33 11.60
CA ASP A 216 9.23 -21.47 12.50
C ASP A 216 7.77 -21.91 12.71
N VAL A 217 6.81 -20.98 12.64
CA VAL A 217 5.38 -21.27 12.82
C VAL A 217 4.55 -20.50 11.81
N ILE A 218 3.55 -21.15 11.21
CA ILE A 218 2.53 -20.49 10.39
C ILE A 218 1.22 -20.50 11.17
N VAL A 219 0.54 -19.37 11.17
CA VAL A 219 -0.81 -19.20 11.70
C VAL A 219 -1.71 -18.87 10.53
N ALA A 220 -2.62 -19.77 10.21
CA ALA A 220 -3.56 -19.66 9.11
C ALA A 220 -4.97 -19.42 9.68
N THR A 221 -5.46 -18.19 9.54
CA THR A 221 -6.78 -17.79 10.03
C THR A 221 -7.79 -17.84 8.91
N GLY A 222 -8.80 -18.69 9.05
CA GLY A 222 -10.08 -18.73 8.33
C GLY A 222 -10.13 -18.55 6.82
N ASP A 223 -11.28 -18.96 6.28
CA ASP A 223 -11.57 -19.04 4.85
C ASP A 223 -10.41 -19.75 4.11
N LEU A 224 -9.92 -20.82 4.73
CA LEU A 224 -8.81 -21.59 4.19
C LEU A 224 -9.31 -22.40 2.99
N ILE A 225 -10.51 -22.98 3.11
CA ILE A 225 -11.29 -23.54 2.01
C ILE A 225 -12.47 -22.61 1.68
N ASP A 226 -12.88 -22.57 0.41
CA ASP A 226 -13.97 -21.69 -0.01
C ASP A 226 -15.36 -22.21 0.42
N PHE A 227 -15.49 -23.53 0.57
CA PHE A 227 -16.67 -24.29 1.00
C PHE A 227 -16.28 -25.77 1.17
N GLN A 228 -17.11 -26.56 1.84
CA GLN A 228 -16.78 -27.95 2.19
C GLN A 228 -16.85 -28.93 1.01
N PHE A 229 -17.94 -28.96 0.24
CA PHE A 229 -18.18 -30.00 -0.77
C PHE A 229 -18.54 -29.42 -2.14
N GLU A 230 -17.99 -29.99 -3.21
CA GLU A 230 -18.49 -29.73 -4.55
C GLU A 230 -19.85 -30.40 -4.76
N SER A 231 -20.66 -29.91 -5.71
CA SER A 231 -22.00 -30.47 -5.99
C SER A 231 -22.01 -31.96 -6.39
N SER A 232 -20.86 -32.50 -6.80
CA SER A 232 -20.68 -33.90 -7.20
C SER A 232 -19.95 -34.76 -6.16
N ASP A 233 -19.55 -34.18 -5.02
CA ASP A 233 -18.84 -34.91 -3.98
C ASP A 233 -19.77 -35.86 -3.21
N ASP A 234 -19.18 -36.91 -2.65
CA ASP A 234 -19.81 -37.69 -1.59
C ASP A 234 -19.92 -36.82 -0.33
N PRO A 235 -21.14 -36.51 0.19
CA PRO A 235 -21.30 -35.73 1.41
C PRO A 235 -20.68 -36.39 2.66
N LEU A 236 -20.42 -37.70 2.59
CA LEU A 236 -19.70 -38.44 3.62
C LEU A 236 -18.18 -38.44 3.43
N GLY A 237 -17.68 -37.95 2.30
CA GLY A 237 -16.25 -37.79 2.01
C GLY A 237 -15.58 -36.61 2.73
N GLY A 238 -14.35 -36.31 2.32
CA GLY A 238 -13.51 -35.27 2.92
C GLY A 238 -13.50 -33.90 2.23
N GLY A 239 -14.13 -33.79 1.05
CA GLY A 239 -14.31 -32.53 0.32
C GLY A 239 -13.04 -31.68 0.16
N ASN A 240 -13.18 -30.36 0.23
CA ASN A 240 -12.06 -29.42 0.14
C ASN A 240 -11.17 -29.42 1.39
N ALA A 241 -11.66 -29.88 2.56
CA ALA A 241 -10.81 -30.05 3.74
C ALA A 241 -9.70 -31.09 3.51
N LEU A 242 -10.06 -32.22 2.88
CA LEU A 242 -9.09 -33.22 2.42
C LEU A 242 -8.18 -32.65 1.33
N PHE A 243 -8.70 -31.84 0.42
CA PHE A 243 -7.88 -31.21 -0.62
C PHE A 243 -6.84 -30.24 -0.03
N LEU A 244 -7.21 -29.39 0.93
CA LEU A 244 -6.28 -28.52 1.65
C LEU A 244 -5.20 -29.35 2.37
N ARG A 245 -5.59 -30.45 3.03
CA ARG A 245 -4.63 -31.40 3.61
C ARG A 245 -3.65 -31.91 2.55
N GLN A 246 -4.13 -32.31 1.38
CA GLN A 246 -3.27 -32.79 0.30
C GLN A 246 -2.30 -31.72 -0.23
N LEU A 247 -2.73 -30.45 -0.28
CA LEU A 247 -1.86 -29.33 -0.63
C LEU A 247 -0.74 -29.15 0.40
N VAL A 248 -1.06 -29.17 1.69
CA VAL A 248 -0.08 -29.08 2.79
C VAL A 248 0.93 -30.23 2.76
N LEU A 249 0.45 -31.45 2.47
CA LEU A 249 1.27 -32.66 2.36
C LEU A 249 2.02 -32.76 1.02
N GLY A 250 1.89 -31.80 0.11
CA GLY A 250 2.57 -31.85 -1.20
C GLY A 250 2.12 -32.99 -2.11
N THR A 251 0.87 -33.46 -1.97
CA THR A 251 0.32 -34.61 -2.73
C THR A 251 -0.73 -34.21 -3.77
N ALA A 252 -1.04 -32.91 -3.90
CA ALA A 252 -1.97 -32.37 -4.90
C ALA A 252 -1.26 -31.46 -5.92
N PRO A 253 -0.59 -32.00 -6.95
CA PRO A 253 0.01 -31.20 -8.01
C PRO A 253 -1.06 -30.49 -8.86
N GLY A 254 -0.77 -29.25 -9.26
CA GLY A 254 -1.63 -28.46 -10.12
C GLY A 254 -1.32 -28.69 -11.62
N PRO A 255 -2.24 -28.39 -12.53
CA PRO A 255 -2.01 -28.53 -13.97
C PRO A 255 -0.81 -27.71 -14.48
N GLU A 256 -0.56 -26.55 -13.88
CA GLU A 256 0.57 -25.66 -14.22
C GLU A 256 1.64 -25.62 -13.12
N PHE A 257 1.43 -26.37 -12.04
CA PHE A 257 2.34 -26.48 -10.89
C PHE A 257 2.58 -27.96 -10.53
N PRO A 258 3.22 -28.75 -11.42
CA PRO A 258 3.38 -30.19 -11.23
C PRO A 258 4.41 -30.54 -10.13
N ASN A 259 5.36 -29.64 -9.87
CA ASN A 259 6.42 -29.84 -8.89
C ASN A 259 6.01 -29.18 -7.56
N VAL A 260 5.28 -29.94 -6.75
CA VAL A 260 4.83 -29.54 -5.41
C VAL A 260 5.81 -29.99 -4.33
N GLU A 261 5.79 -29.29 -3.21
CA GLU A 261 6.56 -29.59 -2.01
C GLU A 261 5.62 -29.88 -0.85
N GLU A 262 6.03 -30.78 0.04
CA GLU A 262 5.41 -30.88 1.36
C GLU A 262 5.88 -29.71 2.25
N LEU A 263 4.95 -29.12 2.99
CA LEU A 263 5.26 -28.04 3.92
C LEU A 263 6.04 -28.58 5.13
N ARG A 264 7.22 -28.02 5.39
CA ARG A 264 8.12 -28.43 6.50
C ARG A 264 7.96 -27.58 7.76
N VAL A 265 7.05 -26.61 7.74
CA VAL A 265 6.77 -25.67 8.82
C VAL A 265 5.44 -26.02 9.46
N PRO A 266 5.33 -26.08 10.80
CA PRO A 266 4.04 -26.31 11.46
C PRO A 266 3.06 -25.20 11.10
N ILE A 267 1.90 -25.59 10.60
CA ILE A 267 0.77 -24.72 10.32
C ILE A 267 -0.29 -24.91 11.40
N LEU A 268 -0.76 -23.80 11.97
CA LEU A 268 -1.84 -23.74 12.95
C LEU A 268 -3.07 -23.16 12.28
N MET A 269 -4.20 -23.85 12.33
CA MET A 269 -5.40 -23.49 11.57
C MET A 269 -6.59 -23.20 12.49
N THR A 270 -7.34 -22.16 12.15
CA THR A 270 -8.69 -21.90 12.68
C THR A 270 -9.63 -21.65 11.50
N PRO A 271 -10.88 -22.13 11.53
CA PRO A 271 -11.82 -21.88 10.44
C PRO A 271 -12.28 -20.42 10.41
N GLY A 272 -12.87 -20.06 9.28
CA GLY A 272 -13.58 -18.83 8.98
C GLY A 272 -14.95 -19.13 8.40
N ASN A 273 -15.73 -18.09 8.12
CA ASN A 273 -17.13 -18.23 7.73
C ASN A 273 -17.33 -19.03 6.44
N HIS A 274 -16.42 -18.96 5.46
CA HIS A 274 -16.47 -19.78 4.25
C HIS A 274 -16.18 -21.26 4.52
N ASP A 275 -15.33 -21.59 5.49
CA ASP A 275 -15.05 -22.98 5.87
C ASP A 275 -16.32 -23.69 6.39
N TYR A 276 -17.24 -22.93 6.98
CA TYR A 276 -18.55 -23.41 7.43
C TYR A 276 -19.58 -23.60 6.31
N ARG A 277 -19.31 -23.13 5.09
CA ARG A 277 -20.27 -23.21 3.98
C ARG A 277 -20.27 -24.59 3.36
N HIS A 278 -21.45 -25.13 3.11
CA HIS A 278 -21.59 -26.50 2.63
C HIS A 278 -21.29 -26.61 1.12
N ASN A 279 -21.78 -25.66 0.31
CA ASN A 279 -21.90 -25.77 -1.15
C ASN A 279 -21.08 -24.71 -1.92
N PRO A 280 -20.73 -24.96 -3.20
CA PRO A 280 -19.99 -24.02 -4.03
C PRO A 280 -20.82 -22.82 -4.49
N TYR A 281 -20.14 -21.69 -4.67
CA TYR A 281 -20.68 -20.50 -5.34
C TYR A 281 -20.59 -20.59 -6.85
N GLN A 282 -21.68 -20.32 -7.56
CA GLN A 282 -21.60 -20.09 -9.00
C GLN A 282 -20.92 -18.73 -9.30
N LEU A 283 -20.17 -18.66 -10.41
CA LEU A 283 -19.36 -17.47 -10.75
C LEU A 283 -20.23 -16.29 -11.25
N ILE A 284 -21.37 -16.59 -11.87
CA ILE A 284 -22.36 -15.59 -12.29
C ILE A 284 -23.73 -16.25 -12.47
N PHE A 285 -24.79 -15.63 -11.95
CA PHE A 285 -26.17 -16.11 -12.09
C PHE A 285 -27.19 -15.01 -11.80
N ASP A 286 -28.42 -15.21 -12.25
CA ASP A 286 -29.58 -14.39 -11.88
C ASP A 286 -30.44 -15.12 -10.85
N VAL A 287 -30.83 -14.42 -9.78
CA VAL A 287 -31.84 -14.92 -8.85
C VAL A 287 -33.21 -14.72 -9.49
N HIS A 288 -33.86 -15.82 -9.86
CA HIS A 288 -35.10 -15.83 -10.61
C HIS A 288 -36.27 -16.25 -9.73
N SER A 289 -37.31 -15.40 -9.68
CA SER A 289 -38.53 -15.72 -8.95
C SER A 289 -39.74 -15.01 -9.56
N TRP A 290 -40.89 -15.69 -9.55
CA TRP A 290 -42.15 -15.20 -10.14
C TRP A 290 -42.04 -14.74 -11.60
N GLY A 291 -41.22 -15.42 -12.42
CA GLY A 291 -41.06 -15.11 -13.84
C GLY A 291 -40.27 -13.83 -14.11
N LYS A 292 -39.50 -13.34 -13.13
CA LYS A 292 -38.66 -12.14 -13.24
C LYS A 292 -37.27 -12.39 -12.64
N ASP A 293 -36.25 -11.83 -13.29
CA ASP A 293 -34.89 -11.76 -12.77
C ASP A 293 -34.78 -10.55 -11.82
N TRP A 294 -34.45 -10.81 -10.56
CA TRP A 294 -34.44 -9.78 -9.52
C TRP A 294 -33.08 -9.11 -9.36
N THR A 295 -32.02 -9.91 -9.38
CA THR A 295 -30.65 -9.44 -9.23
C THR A 295 -29.68 -10.41 -9.90
N ARG A 296 -28.58 -9.87 -10.41
CA ARG A 296 -27.45 -10.64 -10.93
C ARG A 296 -26.34 -10.64 -9.89
N LEU A 297 -25.84 -11.81 -9.54
CA LEU A 297 -24.67 -11.96 -8.67
C LEU A 297 -23.41 -12.21 -9.49
N HIS A 298 -22.30 -11.62 -9.06
CA HIS A 298 -21.04 -11.57 -9.80
C HIS A 298 -19.89 -12.01 -8.89
N ASN A 299 -19.46 -13.28 -9.00
CA ASN A 299 -18.42 -13.90 -8.17
C ASN A 299 -17.23 -14.37 -9.03
N HIS A 300 -16.78 -13.52 -9.97
CA HIS A 300 -15.79 -13.92 -10.99
C HIS A 300 -14.63 -12.93 -11.16
N SER A 301 -14.79 -11.67 -10.72
CA SER A 301 -13.76 -10.63 -10.84
C SER A 301 -12.45 -11.04 -10.21
N ASP A 302 -12.55 -11.72 -9.07
CA ASP A 302 -11.38 -12.00 -8.24
C ASP A 302 -10.46 -13.00 -8.94
N TYR A 303 -11.03 -13.90 -9.76
CA TYR A 303 -10.28 -14.85 -10.60
C TYR A 303 -9.61 -14.18 -11.80
N ASN A 304 -9.75 -12.86 -11.96
CA ASN A 304 -9.36 -12.07 -13.12
C ASN A 304 -10.09 -12.49 -14.41
N LEU A 305 -11.37 -12.84 -14.28
CA LEU A 305 -12.23 -13.20 -15.41
C LEU A 305 -13.14 -12.04 -15.83
N GLY A 306 -13.36 -11.91 -17.14
CA GLY A 306 -14.40 -11.05 -17.68
C GLY A 306 -15.78 -11.69 -17.54
N LYS A 307 -16.84 -10.86 -17.64
CA LYS A 307 -18.23 -11.31 -17.55
C LYS A 307 -18.55 -12.46 -18.52
N ASP A 308 -18.16 -12.33 -19.79
CA ASP A 308 -18.49 -13.32 -20.83
C ASP A 308 -17.73 -14.64 -20.64
N ASP A 309 -16.53 -14.58 -20.08
CA ASP A 309 -15.74 -15.77 -19.73
C ASP A 309 -16.35 -16.49 -18.52
N ALA A 310 -16.81 -15.72 -17.53
CA ALA A 310 -17.48 -16.25 -16.35
C ALA A 310 -18.80 -16.95 -16.70
N ILE A 311 -19.58 -16.41 -17.64
CA ILE A 311 -20.81 -17.06 -18.14
C ILE A 311 -20.46 -18.39 -18.79
N ALA A 312 -19.48 -18.40 -19.71
CA ALA A 312 -19.09 -19.60 -20.43
C ALA A 312 -18.55 -20.68 -19.49
N LEU A 313 -17.74 -20.29 -18.49
CA LEU A 313 -17.19 -21.20 -17.50
C LEU A 313 -18.28 -21.75 -16.55
N THR A 314 -19.19 -20.90 -16.08
CA THR A 314 -20.32 -21.32 -15.22
C THR A 314 -21.19 -22.34 -15.94
N ASN A 315 -21.56 -22.07 -17.20
CA ASN A 315 -22.38 -23.00 -17.98
C ASN A 315 -21.64 -24.30 -18.28
N ALA A 316 -20.34 -24.25 -18.57
CA ALA A 316 -19.56 -25.47 -18.77
C ALA A 316 -19.47 -26.36 -17.51
N LEU A 317 -19.44 -25.74 -16.32
CA LEU A 317 -19.36 -26.45 -15.04
C LEU A 317 -20.72 -26.99 -14.57
N TYR A 318 -21.77 -26.18 -14.66
CA TYR A 318 -23.03 -26.43 -13.96
C TYR A 318 -24.24 -26.59 -14.90
N PHE A 319 -24.22 -25.97 -16.08
CA PHE A 319 -25.35 -25.95 -17.03
C PHE A 319 -24.91 -26.29 -18.45
N PRO A 320 -24.39 -27.52 -18.68
CA PRO A 320 -23.73 -27.87 -19.94
C PRO A 320 -24.67 -27.73 -21.13
N GLY A 321 -24.29 -26.88 -22.09
CA GLY A 321 -25.07 -26.59 -23.30
C GLY A 321 -25.72 -25.20 -23.30
N GLU A 322 -25.83 -24.55 -22.14
CA GLU A 322 -26.38 -23.20 -22.01
C GLU A 322 -25.38 -22.11 -22.44
N ARG A 323 -25.90 -20.95 -22.83
CA ARG A 323 -25.10 -19.81 -23.34
C ARG A 323 -25.36 -18.48 -22.64
N ASP A 324 -26.55 -18.33 -22.06
CA ASP A 324 -26.95 -17.13 -21.34
C ASP A 324 -26.56 -17.22 -19.87
N VAL A 325 -26.79 -16.15 -19.11
CA VAL A 325 -26.62 -16.20 -17.65
C VAL A 325 -27.64 -17.17 -17.07
N PRO A 326 -27.21 -18.13 -16.24
CA PRO A 326 -28.13 -19.10 -15.67
C PRO A 326 -29.06 -18.44 -14.65
N ASN A 327 -30.33 -18.85 -14.69
CA ASN A 327 -31.33 -18.50 -13.69
C ASN A 327 -31.34 -19.60 -12.63
N ILE A 328 -31.11 -19.23 -11.37
CA ILE A 328 -31.29 -20.13 -10.23
C ILE A 328 -32.49 -19.69 -9.40
N ASP A 329 -33.20 -20.67 -8.86
CA ASP A 329 -34.28 -20.39 -7.92
C ASP A 329 -33.73 -20.03 -6.53
N GLU A 330 -34.65 -19.63 -5.65
CA GLU A 330 -34.30 -19.13 -4.33
C GLU A 330 -33.78 -20.21 -3.39
N ASP A 331 -34.27 -21.45 -3.52
CA ASP A 331 -33.86 -22.56 -2.67
C ASP A 331 -32.43 -22.99 -3.04
N ASP A 332 -32.11 -23.01 -4.34
CA ASP A 332 -30.76 -23.23 -4.85
C ASP A 332 -29.79 -22.11 -4.45
N ALA A 333 -30.25 -20.85 -4.47
CA ALA A 333 -29.45 -19.71 -4.01
C ALA A 333 -29.19 -19.76 -2.49
N ALA A 334 -30.19 -20.15 -1.68
CA ALA A 334 -30.04 -20.34 -0.24
C ALA A 334 -29.12 -21.53 0.09
N ALA A 335 -29.15 -22.60 -0.73
CA ALA A 335 -28.27 -23.74 -0.57
C ALA A 335 -26.79 -23.37 -0.70
N MET A 336 -26.42 -22.39 -1.53
CA MET A 336 -25.03 -21.90 -1.67
C MET A 336 -24.48 -21.27 -0.37
N VAL A 337 -25.35 -20.76 0.49
CA VAL A 337 -24.97 -20.11 1.76
C VAL A 337 -25.34 -20.97 2.98
N ALA A 338 -25.68 -22.24 2.74
CA ALA A 338 -26.00 -23.18 3.80
C ALA A 338 -24.78 -23.43 4.70
N ILE A 339 -25.00 -23.31 6.00
CA ILE A 339 -23.98 -23.49 7.04
C ILE A 339 -24.01 -24.94 7.51
N GLU A 340 -22.84 -25.54 7.67
CA GLU A 340 -22.62 -26.86 8.28
C GLU A 340 -21.82 -26.70 9.57
N PRO A 341 -22.49 -26.45 10.72
CA PRO A 341 -21.83 -26.13 11.99
C PRO A 341 -20.99 -27.30 12.54
N SER A 342 -21.26 -28.53 12.06
CA SER A 342 -20.50 -29.68 12.54
C SER A 342 -19.08 -29.69 11.99
N LEU A 343 -18.75 -29.00 10.89
CA LEU A 343 -17.39 -29.02 10.31
C LEU A 343 -16.76 -30.42 10.28
N ARG A 344 -17.56 -31.46 9.96
CA ARG A 344 -17.15 -32.86 10.12
C ARG A 344 -15.88 -33.18 9.33
N ALA A 345 -15.88 -32.88 8.03
CA ALA A 345 -14.74 -33.13 7.15
C ALA A 345 -13.48 -32.37 7.59
N TRP A 346 -13.65 -31.15 8.12
CA TRP A 346 -12.56 -30.36 8.69
C TRP A 346 -11.96 -31.04 9.92
N ARG A 347 -12.77 -31.49 10.89
CA ARG A 347 -12.26 -32.21 12.08
C ARG A 347 -11.57 -33.52 11.71
N GLU A 348 -12.12 -34.26 10.76
CA GLU A 348 -11.58 -35.54 10.30
C GLU A 348 -10.21 -35.38 9.60
N HIS A 349 -10.03 -34.32 8.79
CA HIS A 349 -8.84 -34.18 7.93
C HIS A 349 -7.86 -33.07 8.28
N LEU A 350 -8.25 -32.10 9.12
CA LEU A 350 -7.43 -30.96 9.52
C LEU A 350 -7.35 -30.89 11.05
N ALA A 351 -7.93 -29.89 11.69
CA ALA A 351 -7.77 -29.65 13.12
C ALA A 351 -9.11 -29.47 13.83
N GLU A 352 -9.12 -29.59 15.16
CA GLU A 352 -10.27 -29.15 15.94
C GLU A 352 -10.50 -27.64 15.72
N PRO A 353 -11.74 -27.19 15.43
CA PRO A 353 -11.99 -25.78 15.12
C PRO A 353 -11.99 -24.86 16.35
N GLN A 354 -12.27 -25.40 17.54
CA GLN A 354 -12.47 -24.63 18.78
C GLN A 354 -11.24 -23.85 19.23
N THR A 355 -11.43 -22.73 19.92
CA THR A 355 -10.33 -21.91 20.45
C THR A 355 -9.23 -22.72 21.15
N GLY A 356 -7.98 -22.52 20.73
CA GLY A 356 -6.82 -23.30 21.18
C GLY A 356 -5.65 -22.41 21.58
N VAL A 357 -4.86 -22.85 22.57
CA VAL A 357 -3.68 -22.13 23.06
C VAL A 357 -2.43 -22.96 22.78
N VAL A 358 -1.46 -22.36 22.10
CA VAL A 358 -0.14 -22.93 21.86
C VAL A 358 0.88 -22.17 22.70
N ALA A 359 1.63 -22.91 23.51
CA ALA A 359 2.75 -22.37 24.28
C ALA A 359 4.06 -22.52 23.48
N LEU A 360 4.71 -21.40 23.19
CA LEU A 360 6.03 -21.36 22.54
C LEU A 360 7.01 -20.80 23.56
N GLY A 361 7.54 -21.65 24.45
CA GLY A 361 8.30 -21.20 25.62
C GLY A 361 7.47 -20.24 26.50
N PRO A 362 7.94 -18.99 26.74
CA PRO A 362 7.17 -18.01 27.50
C PRO A 362 5.99 -17.41 26.71
N HIS A 363 5.93 -17.57 25.39
CA HIS A 363 4.90 -16.98 24.55
C HIS A 363 3.58 -17.78 24.57
N ARG A 364 2.46 -17.09 24.32
CA ARG A 364 1.14 -17.69 24.12
C ARG A 364 0.58 -17.24 22.77
N LEU A 365 0.28 -18.22 21.92
CA LEU A 365 -0.46 -18.01 20.68
C LEU A 365 -1.87 -18.58 20.87
N VAL A 366 -2.88 -17.73 20.73
CA VAL A 366 -4.29 -18.05 20.98
C VAL A 366 -5.03 -18.01 19.67
N LEU A 367 -5.47 -19.16 19.17
CA LEU A 367 -6.30 -19.27 17.96
C LEU A 367 -7.76 -19.18 18.39
N VAL A 368 -8.45 -18.11 18.01
CA VAL A 368 -9.85 -17.86 18.36
C VAL A 368 -10.73 -18.08 17.14
N ASP A 369 -11.73 -18.95 17.26
CA ASP A 369 -12.73 -19.15 16.21
C ASP A 369 -13.73 -17.98 16.22
N SER A 370 -13.97 -17.37 15.05
CA SER A 370 -14.98 -16.33 14.90
C SER A 370 -16.34 -16.86 14.44
N ALA A 371 -16.46 -18.17 14.24
CA ALA A 371 -17.66 -18.87 13.79
C ALA A 371 -18.18 -18.43 12.41
N HIS A 372 -19.36 -18.93 12.03
CA HIS A 372 -19.98 -18.71 10.73
C HIS A 372 -20.69 -17.35 10.60
N ASP A 373 -21.15 -17.04 9.39
CA ASP A 373 -21.92 -15.84 9.07
C ASP A 373 -23.17 -15.68 9.97
N VAL A 374 -23.51 -14.44 10.30
CA VAL A 374 -24.83 -14.04 10.82
C VAL A 374 -25.61 -13.23 9.79
N GLY A 375 -26.94 -13.30 9.86
CA GLY A 375 -27.80 -12.58 8.93
C GLY A 375 -27.95 -13.23 7.55
N THR A 376 -27.63 -14.52 7.43
CA THR A 376 -27.89 -15.31 6.22
C THR A 376 -29.37 -15.25 5.84
N VAL A 377 -29.66 -15.20 4.54
CA VAL A 377 -31.04 -15.10 4.04
C VAL A 377 -31.60 -16.50 3.92
N THR A 378 -32.56 -16.84 4.79
CA THR A 378 -33.10 -18.21 4.86
C THR A 378 -34.45 -18.37 4.14
N THR A 379 -35.09 -17.27 3.73
CA THR A 379 -36.42 -17.30 3.06
C THR A 379 -36.64 -16.13 2.08
N MET A 380 -37.56 -16.36 1.12
CA MET A 380 -38.12 -15.38 0.17
C MET A 380 -38.52 -14.03 0.80
N TRP A 381 -39.09 -14.05 2.02
CA TRP A 381 -39.59 -12.85 2.69
C TRP A 381 -38.48 -11.99 3.28
N GLU A 382 -37.37 -12.59 3.69
CA GLU A 382 -36.18 -11.89 4.16
C GLU A 382 -35.40 -11.29 2.98
N ALA A 383 -35.31 -12.01 1.86
CA ALA A 383 -34.77 -11.50 0.60
C ALA A 383 -35.55 -10.27 0.09
N PHE A 384 -36.88 -10.31 0.16
CA PHE A 384 -37.74 -9.18 -0.23
C PHE A 384 -37.58 -7.94 0.67
N LYS A 385 -37.50 -8.13 2.00
CA LYS A 385 -37.24 -7.03 2.96
C LYS A 385 -35.91 -6.33 2.72
N SER A 386 -34.90 -7.08 2.31
CA SER A 386 -33.60 -6.55 1.89
C SER A 386 -33.72 -5.59 0.72
N TRP A 387 -34.50 -5.99 -0.28
CA TRP A 387 -34.63 -5.24 -1.51
C TRP A 387 -35.41 -3.92 -1.35
N VAL A 388 -36.34 -3.83 -0.39
CA VAL A 388 -37.06 -2.58 -0.05
C VAL A 388 -36.35 -1.72 1.02
N GLY A 389 -35.12 -2.07 1.39
CA GLY A 389 -34.29 -1.29 2.33
C GLY A 389 -34.64 -1.44 3.81
N ALA A 390 -35.44 -2.45 4.18
CA ALA A 390 -35.87 -2.75 5.55
C ALA A 390 -35.11 -3.96 6.14
N VAL A 391 -33.79 -3.97 5.97
CA VAL A 391 -32.87 -5.02 6.45
C VAL A 391 -32.22 -4.69 7.77
N SER A 392 -31.97 -5.73 8.59
CA SER A 392 -31.05 -5.63 9.72
C SER A 392 -29.63 -5.29 9.24
N GLU A 393 -28.77 -4.87 10.15
CA GLU A 393 -27.38 -4.55 9.85
C GLU A 393 -26.63 -5.77 9.30
N ASP A 394 -26.72 -6.92 9.97
CA ASP A 394 -26.04 -8.15 9.57
C ASP A 394 -26.46 -8.63 8.17
N GLN A 395 -27.73 -8.44 7.80
CA GLN A 395 -28.19 -8.74 6.44
C GLN A 395 -27.58 -7.79 5.39
N ARG A 396 -27.31 -6.54 5.75
CA ARG A 396 -26.66 -5.58 4.84
C ARG A 396 -25.19 -5.89 4.66
N THR A 397 -24.49 -6.27 5.73
CA THR A 397 -23.07 -6.61 5.66
C THR A 397 -22.87 -7.92 4.88
N PHE A 398 -23.75 -8.90 5.08
CA PHE A 398 -23.78 -10.15 4.30
C PHE A 398 -23.95 -9.90 2.79
N ILE A 399 -24.95 -9.10 2.40
CA ILE A 399 -25.20 -8.78 0.98
C ILE A 399 -24.11 -7.86 0.41
N GLY A 400 -23.50 -7.05 1.26
CA GLY A 400 -22.40 -6.17 0.90
C GLY A 400 -21.07 -6.90 0.65
N GLY A 401 -20.99 -8.21 0.86
CA GLY A 401 -19.79 -9.01 0.64
C GLY A 401 -18.80 -9.02 1.82
N SER A 402 -19.19 -8.50 2.99
CA SER A 402 -18.37 -8.54 4.21
C SER A 402 -19.25 -8.93 5.40
N PRO A 403 -19.74 -10.18 5.44
CA PRO A 403 -20.69 -10.63 6.44
C PRO A 403 -20.12 -10.54 7.86
N ASN A 404 -20.95 -10.16 8.83
CA ASN A 404 -20.55 -10.33 10.23
C ASN A 404 -20.54 -11.82 10.59
N CYS A 405 -19.66 -12.22 11.50
CA CYS A 405 -19.66 -13.59 12.03
C CYS A 405 -20.33 -13.64 13.41
N GLU A 406 -20.90 -14.80 13.78
CA GLU A 406 -21.53 -15.02 15.09
C GLU A 406 -20.59 -14.64 16.24
N GLY A 407 -19.29 -14.87 16.02
CA GLY A 407 -18.21 -14.34 16.81
C GLY A 407 -17.89 -15.16 18.04
N VAL A 408 -17.09 -14.55 18.93
CA VAL A 408 -16.48 -15.25 20.06
C VAL A 408 -17.55 -15.68 21.06
N SER A 409 -17.66 -16.98 21.33
CA SER A 409 -18.56 -17.52 22.35
C SER A 409 -18.01 -17.32 23.77
N ASP A 410 -18.86 -17.52 24.80
CA ASP A 410 -18.45 -17.41 26.20
C ASP A 410 -17.28 -18.33 26.55
N GLY A 411 -17.30 -19.58 26.08
CA GLY A 411 -16.24 -20.55 26.36
C GLY A 411 -14.90 -20.17 25.71
N GLU A 412 -14.95 -19.60 24.51
CA GLU A 412 -13.76 -19.17 23.77
C GLU A 412 -13.13 -17.92 24.38
N TYR A 413 -13.98 -16.99 24.83
CA TYR A 413 -13.55 -15.84 25.59
C TYR A 413 -12.82 -16.27 26.87
N GLU A 414 -13.36 -17.22 27.65
CA GLU A 414 -12.73 -17.73 28.87
C GLU A 414 -11.34 -18.36 28.61
N VAL A 415 -11.18 -19.12 27.52
CA VAL A 415 -9.88 -19.68 27.12
C VAL A 415 -8.89 -18.59 26.74
N ALA A 416 -9.32 -17.59 25.97
CA ALA A 416 -8.46 -16.50 25.53
C ALA A 416 -7.97 -15.65 26.71
N ILE A 417 -8.83 -15.34 27.68
CA ILE A 417 -8.44 -14.53 28.84
C ILE A 417 -7.53 -15.28 29.79
N ALA A 418 -7.73 -16.59 29.97
CA ALA A 418 -6.84 -17.42 30.78
C ALA A 418 -5.43 -17.40 30.19
N ALA A 419 -5.32 -17.53 28.87
CA ALA A 419 -4.03 -17.43 28.18
C ALA A 419 -3.34 -16.07 28.34
N ILE A 420 -4.11 -14.96 28.31
CA ILE A 420 -3.57 -13.61 28.56
C ILE A 420 -3.05 -13.51 30.01
N ASP A 421 -3.81 -13.96 30.99
CA ASP A 421 -3.47 -13.79 32.40
C ASP A 421 -2.30 -14.70 32.83
N GLU A 422 -2.22 -15.92 32.29
CA GLU A 422 -1.21 -16.94 32.62
C GLU A 422 0.14 -16.75 31.90
N ALA A 423 0.22 -15.89 30.88
CA ALA A 423 1.45 -15.69 30.12
C ALA A 423 2.57 -15.00 30.95
N PRO A 424 3.79 -15.55 31.01
CA PRO A 424 4.96 -14.91 31.66
C PRO A 424 5.24 -13.49 31.15
N ASP A 425 5.74 -12.59 32.02
CA ASP A 425 5.94 -11.16 31.71
C ASP A 425 6.87 -10.90 30.53
N GLU A 426 7.90 -11.74 30.39
CA GLU A 426 8.84 -11.72 29.29
C GLU A 426 8.27 -12.27 27.98
N GLY A 427 7.17 -13.02 28.05
CA GLY A 427 6.51 -13.66 26.91
C GLY A 427 5.57 -12.73 26.17
N LEU A 428 5.32 -13.05 24.90
CA LEU A 428 4.37 -12.37 24.02
C LEU A 428 3.01 -13.08 24.08
N VAL A 429 1.93 -12.31 24.02
CA VAL A 429 0.58 -12.85 23.83
C VAL A 429 0.04 -12.39 22.47
N ILE A 430 -0.12 -13.36 21.57
CA ILE A 430 -0.60 -13.16 20.20
C ILE A 430 -1.93 -13.88 20.06
N LEU A 431 -2.99 -13.15 19.75
CA LEU A 431 -4.28 -13.73 19.36
C LEU A 431 -4.35 -13.78 17.84
N ALA A 432 -4.98 -14.82 17.29
CA ALA A 432 -5.22 -14.95 15.86
C ALA A 432 -6.64 -15.45 15.63
N MET A 433 -7.39 -14.76 14.77
CA MET A 433 -8.79 -15.06 14.48
C MET A 433 -9.12 -14.74 13.04
N HIS A 434 -10.23 -15.28 12.52
CA HIS A 434 -10.65 -14.94 11.16
C HIS A 434 -11.28 -13.54 11.09
N ALA A 435 -12.51 -13.38 11.59
CA ALA A 435 -13.17 -12.09 11.54
C ALA A 435 -12.53 -11.09 12.54
N PRO A 436 -12.25 -9.84 12.12
CA PRO A 436 -11.62 -8.85 12.98
C PRO A 436 -12.54 -8.43 14.13
N LEU A 437 -11.94 -7.98 15.24
CA LEU A 437 -12.72 -7.40 16.36
C LEU A 437 -13.30 -6.03 16.02
N VAL A 438 -12.64 -5.28 15.14
CA VAL A 438 -13.10 -3.98 14.66
C VAL A 438 -12.73 -3.80 13.19
N ASN A 439 -13.61 -3.16 12.43
CA ASN A 439 -13.38 -2.77 11.05
C ASN A 439 -14.23 -1.53 10.74
N PRO A 440 -13.63 -0.42 10.25
CA PRO A 440 -14.35 0.76 9.83
C PRO A 440 -15.49 0.44 8.87
N TRP A 441 -16.57 1.20 9.01
CA TRP A 441 -17.77 1.02 8.20
C TRP A 441 -17.46 1.09 6.70
N ASN A 442 -18.10 0.20 5.93
CA ASN A 442 -17.92 0.06 4.48
C ASN A 442 -16.46 -0.29 4.07
N THR A 443 -15.66 -0.81 5.01
CA THR A 443 -14.23 -1.13 4.80
C THR A 443 -13.46 0.10 4.27
N GLU A 444 -13.90 1.30 4.65
CA GLU A 444 -13.26 2.57 4.27
C GLU A 444 -12.15 2.88 5.28
N TYR A 445 -10.90 2.92 4.80
CA TYR A 445 -9.70 3.30 5.58
C TYR A 445 -9.09 4.64 5.13
N PRO A 446 -9.83 5.76 5.22
CA PRO A 446 -9.28 7.05 4.83
C PRO A 446 -8.02 7.41 5.58
N TYR A 447 -7.01 7.89 4.86
CA TYR A 447 -5.79 8.35 5.51
C TYR A 447 -6.05 9.52 6.49
N TYR A 448 -7.05 10.36 6.23
CA TYR A 448 -7.38 11.49 7.10
C TYR A 448 -7.97 11.09 8.46
N LEU A 449 -8.33 9.81 8.66
CA LEU A 449 -8.75 9.29 9.96
C LEU A 449 -7.57 8.83 10.83
N ARG A 450 -6.36 8.82 10.28
CA ARG A 450 -5.16 8.35 10.97
C ARG A 450 -4.78 9.25 12.13
N GLU A 451 -4.21 8.67 13.18
CA GLU A 451 -3.77 9.38 14.38
C GLU A 451 -2.91 10.61 14.05
N THR A 452 -1.98 10.47 13.09
CA THR A 452 -1.07 11.53 12.67
C THR A 452 -1.65 12.58 11.71
N GLN A 453 -2.75 12.28 11.00
CA GLN A 453 -3.40 13.22 10.08
C GLN A 453 -4.72 13.80 10.63
N ARG A 454 -5.29 13.17 11.65
CA ARG A 454 -6.61 13.47 12.19
C ARG A 454 -6.79 14.93 12.59
N PRO A 455 -5.86 15.58 13.33
CA PRO A 455 -6.05 16.98 13.72
C PRO A 455 -6.07 17.95 12.53
N ALA A 456 -5.24 17.68 11.50
CA ALA A 456 -5.11 18.54 10.33
C ALA A 456 -6.27 18.37 9.33
N ASN A 457 -6.95 17.21 9.36
CA ASN A 457 -8.02 16.86 8.42
C ASN A 457 -9.40 16.67 9.08
N ALA A 458 -9.65 17.38 10.17
CA ALA A 458 -10.90 17.28 10.93
C ALA A 458 -12.18 17.46 10.09
N GLY A 459 -12.12 18.30 9.05
CA GLY A 459 -13.24 18.48 8.11
C GLY A 459 -13.59 17.20 7.34
N HIS A 460 -12.58 16.46 6.85
CA HIS A 460 -12.79 15.20 6.13
C HIS A 460 -13.24 14.08 7.07
N ALA A 461 -12.69 14.05 8.28
CA ALA A 461 -13.14 13.22 9.37
C ALA A 461 -14.64 13.41 9.70
N TRP A 462 -15.09 14.67 9.78
CA TRP A 462 -16.51 14.98 9.97
C TRP A 462 -17.36 14.50 8.79
N TRP A 463 -16.90 14.71 7.56
CA TRP A 463 -17.59 14.21 6.37
C TRP A 463 -17.70 12.68 6.33
N TYR A 464 -16.69 11.96 6.82
CA TYR A 464 -16.78 10.51 6.95
C TYR A 464 -17.98 10.10 7.83
N ALA A 465 -18.12 10.67 9.03
CA ALA A 465 -19.27 10.40 9.89
C ALA A 465 -20.58 10.82 9.21
N ALA A 466 -20.66 12.05 8.70
CA ALA A 466 -21.87 12.62 8.12
C ALA A 466 -22.44 11.78 6.95
N ARG A 467 -21.58 11.23 6.10
CA ARG A 467 -22.01 10.38 4.96
C ARG A 467 -22.64 9.05 5.37
N HIS A 468 -22.36 8.60 6.58
CA HIS A 468 -22.86 7.35 7.13
C HIS A 468 -24.04 7.55 8.10
N THR A 469 -24.41 8.80 8.42
CA THR A 469 -25.56 9.11 9.28
C THR A 469 -26.84 9.34 8.45
N LYS A 470 -27.98 8.75 8.87
CA LYS A 470 -29.30 8.97 8.24
C LYS A 470 -30.32 9.63 9.20
N PRO A 471 -31.26 10.47 8.69
CA PRO A 471 -31.35 10.99 7.32
C PRO A 471 -30.35 12.14 7.07
N LEU A 472 -29.84 12.27 5.83
CA LEU A 472 -28.92 13.36 5.46
C LEU A 472 -29.60 14.74 5.37
N ALA A 473 -30.93 14.81 5.48
CA ALA A 473 -31.66 16.08 5.38
C ALA A 473 -31.38 17.04 6.56
N SER A 474 -30.67 16.59 7.60
CA SER A 474 -30.25 17.40 8.76
C SER A 474 -28.72 17.48 8.88
N LEU A 475 -28.01 17.91 7.82
CA LEU A 475 -26.56 18.22 7.84
C LEU A 475 -26.21 19.43 8.75
N ASP A 476 -26.80 19.47 9.95
CA ASP A 476 -26.42 20.35 11.04
C ASP A 476 -25.21 19.74 11.76
N ALA A 477 -24.20 20.57 12.03
CA ALA A 477 -22.93 20.12 12.61
C ALA A 477 -23.14 19.48 14.00
N ASP A 478 -24.04 20.05 14.80
CA ASP A 478 -24.36 19.57 16.15
C ASP A 478 -25.09 18.22 16.12
N TRP A 479 -25.86 17.95 15.07
CA TRP A 479 -26.57 16.68 14.93
C TRP A 479 -25.63 15.51 14.66
N VAL A 480 -24.70 15.65 13.70
CA VAL A 480 -23.70 14.61 13.40
C VAL A 480 -22.80 14.37 14.60
N ARG A 481 -22.30 15.44 15.23
CA ARG A 481 -21.47 15.34 16.44
C ARG A 481 -22.24 14.73 17.61
N GLY A 482 -23.53 15.02 17.76
CA GLY A 482 -24.38 14.40 18.77
C GLY A 482 -24.61 12.90 18.55
N LYS A 483 -24.68 12.46 17.28
CA LYS A 483 -24.86 11.04 16.92
C LYS A 483 -23.57 10.23 17.06
N HIS A 484 -22.45 10.80 16.66
CA HIS A 484 -21.13 10.16 16.61
C HIS A 484 -20.16 10.80 17.61
N ARG A 485 -20.62 11.05 18.84
CA ARG A 485 -19.88 11.88 19.82
C ARG A 485 -18.49 11.36 20.15
N ASP A 486 -18.29 10.06 20.05
CA ASP A 486 -17.02 9.42 20.39
C ASP A 486 -16.01 9.43 19.23
N TRP A 487 -16.42 9.90 18.04
CA TRP A 487 -15.51 10.17 16.92
C TRP A 487 -14.83 11.54 17.04
N PHE A 488 -15.30 12.41 17.93
CA PHE A 488 -14.81 13.79 18.07
C PHE A 488 -14.19 14.04 19.45
N GLY A 489 -13.43 15.13 19.55
CA GLY A 489 -12.97 15.67 20.83
C GLY A 489 -14.16 16.07 21.71
N ARG A 490 -13.99 16.06 23.03
CA ARG A 490 -15.05 16.53 23.95
C ARG A 490 -15.24 18.03 23.78
N ASP A 491 -16.38 18.55 24.26
CA ASP A 491 -16.67 19.98 24.17
C ASP A 491 -15.56 20.82 24.83
N GLY A 492 -14.96 21.72 24.06
CA GLY A 492 -13.84 22.55 24.51
C GLY A 492 -12.45 21.91 24.36
N GLU A 493 -12.38 20.63 24.00
CA GLU A 493 -11.17 19.97 23.55
C GLU A 493 -11.04 20.12 22.02
N GLY A 494 -9.82 20.28 21.51
CA GLY A 494 -9.57 20.32 20.07
C GLY A 494 -9.85 18.98 19.39
N GLU A 495 -9.64 18.91 18.07
CA GLU A 495 -9.81 17.65 17.34
C GLU A 495 -8.77 16.62 17.80
N PRO A 496 -9.19 15.37 18.03
CA PRO A 496 -8.37 14.39 18.74
C PRO A 496 -7.30 13.78 17.83
N ALA A 497 -6.29 13.15 18.44
CA ALA A 497 -5.34 12.27 17.76
C ALA A 497 -5.76 10.79 17.94
N TYR A 498 -7.05 10.48 17.85
CA TYR A 498 -7.58 9.12 17.84
C TYR A 498 -8.62 8.96 16.73
N LEU A 499 -8.82 7.73 16.27
CA LEU A 499 -9.88 7.40 15.32
C LEU A 499 -11.26 7.58 15.98
N LYS A 500 -11.42 6.95 17.15
CA LYS A 500 -12.67 6.92 17.92
C LYS A 500 -12.38 6.52 19.39
N ARG A 501 -13.24 6.92 20.33
CA ARG A 501 -13.32 6.37 21.69
C ARG A 501 -14.61 5.57 21.93
N GLY A 502 -14.76 4.95 23.10
CA GLY A 502 -15.97 4.20 23.45
C GLY A 502 -15.99 2.77 22.89
N ASN A 503 -17.15 2.25 22.52
CA ASN A 503 -17.30 0.87 22.03
C ASN A 503 -17.06 0.75 20.51
N SER A 504 -17.12 -0.46 19.95
CA SER A 504 -16.95 -0.69 18.50
C SER A 504 -18.21 -0.42 17.66
N GLN A 505 -19.41 -0.52 18.25
CA GLN A 505 -20.73 -0.55 17.58
C GLN A 505 -21.16 0.70 16.79
N ASP A 506 -20.33 1.74 16.77
CA ASP A 506 -20.61 2.95 15.99
C ASP A 506 -19.51 3.11 14.94
N LEU A 507 -19.83 2.65 13.73
CA LEU A 507 -19.03 2.72 12.50
C LEU A 507 -17.66 2.00 12.56
N LEU A 508 -17.44 1.08 13.51
CA LEU A 508 -16.28 0.17 13.56
C LEU A 508 -16.67 -1.32 13.58
N ASP A 509 -17.91 -1.64 13.23
CA ASP A 509 -18.52 -2.97 13.38
C ASP A 509 -19.05 -3.57 12.06
N PHE A 510 -18.37 -3.27 10.95
CA PHE A 510 -18.72 -3.79 9.63
C PHE A 510 -17.89 -5.03 9.28
N GLY A 511 -18.49 -6.20 9.03
CA GLY A 511 -17.74 -7.41 8.73
C GLY A 511 -16.81 -7.84 9.87
N VAL A 512 -17.33 -7.82 11.10
CA VAL A 512 -16.58 -8.10 12.33
C VAL A 512 -17.05 -9.38 13.00
N SER A 513 -16.22 -9.89 13.91
CA SER A 513 -16.61 -10.90 14.89
C SER A 513 -17.58 -10.27 15.91
N ARG A 514 -18.76 -10.87 16.09
CA ARG A 514 -19.75 -10.46 17.10
C ARG A 514 -19.50 -11.19 18.44
N GLY A 515 -20.55 -11.71 19.08
CA GLY A 515 -20.46 -12.41 20.36
C GLY A 515 -19.81 -11.54 21.46
N LYS A 516 -18.75 -12.06 22.08
CA LYS A 516 -17.97 -11.44 23.14
C LYS A 516 -16.87 -10.47 22.65
N ALA A 517 -16.94 -9.97 21.42
CA ALA A 517 -15.90 -9.11 20.83
C ALA A 517 -15.54 -7.88 21.69
N ASP A 518 -16.50 -7.09 22.16
CA ASP A 518 -16.21 -5.90 23.00
C ASP A 518 -15.57 -6.27 24.36
N ASP A 519 -15.98 -7.39 24.95
CA ASP A 519 -15.37 -7.91 26.19
C ASP A 519 -13.93 -8.38 25.91
N LEU A 520 -13.70 -9.03 24.76
CA LEU A 520 -12.38 -9.45 24.32
C LEU A 520 -11.47 -8.25 24.00
N ILE A 521 -11.98 -7.19 23.36
CA ILE A 521 -11.25 -5.92 23.13
C ILE A 521 -10.76 -5.35 24.47
N ARG A 522 -11.64 -5.31 25.49
CA ARG A 522 -11.28 -4.85 26.85
C ARG A 522 -10.18 -5.72 27.46
N ALA A 523 -10.29 -7.05 27.32
CA ALA A 523 -9.26 -7.97 27.82
C ALA A 523 -7.92 -7.79 27.10
N VAL A 524 -7.94 -7.62 25.78
CA VAL A 524 -6.76 -7.41 24.92
C VAL A 524 -6.00 -6.15 25.31
N VAL A 525 -6.68 -5.04 25.63
CA VAL A 525 -5.99 -3.83 26.13
C VAL A 525 -5.56 -3.91 27.60
N GLY A 526 -5.87 -5.01 28.29
CA GLY A 526 -5.55 -5.20 29.70
C GLY A 526 -6.48 -4.46 30.67
N TYR A 527 -7.68 -4.06 30.24
CA TYR A 527 -8.64 -3.35 31.10
C TYR A 527 -9.08 -4.24 32.27
N GLY A 528 -8.69 -3.87 33.49
CA GLY A 528 -8.96 -4.65 34.70
C GLY A 528 -8.17 -5.96 34.80
N ARG A 529 -7.10 -6.13 34.00
CA ARG A 529 -6.26 -7.33 33.98
C ARG A 529 -4.81 -7.02 34.32
N ARG A 530 -4.03 -8.07 34.55
CA ARG A 530 -2.61 -7.98 34.91
C ARG A 530 -1.76 -7.41 33.76
N ARG A 531 -2.12 -7.74 32.52
CA ARG A 531 -1.38 -7.35 31.31
C ARG A 531 -2.32 -7.24 30.11
N SER A 532 -1.85 -6.52 29.09
CA SER A 532 -2.46 -6.54 27.75
C SER A 532 -1.94 -7.73 26.94
N ALA A 533 -2.62 -8.04 25.84
CA ALA A 533 -2.00 -8.74 24.74
C ALA A 533 -0.97 -7.83 24.04
N ASP A 534 -0.14 -8.43 23.18
CA ASP A 534 0.83 -7.69 22.37
C ASP A 534 0.29 -7.50 20.94
N LEU A 535 -0.31 -8.55 20.39
CA LEU A 535 -0.77 -8.59 18.99
C LEU A 535 -2.10 -9.32 18.85
N VAL A 536 -2.97 -8.84 17.96
CA VAL A 536 -4.14 -9.56 17.47
C VAL A 536 -4.05 -9.61 15.95
N LEU A 537 -4.07 -10.81 15.39
CA LEU A 537 -4.00 -11.09 13.97
C LEU A 537 -5.41 -11.44 13.46
N ALA A 538 -5.81 -10.83 12.35
CA ALA A 538 -7.11 -11.08 11.76
C ALA A 538 -7.09 -11.20 10.22
N GLY A 539 -8.07 -11.92 9.71
CA GLY A 539 -8.42 -12.12 8.30
C GLY A 539 -9.72 -11.43 7.90
N HIS A 540 -10.42 -11.95 6.89
CA HIS A 540 -11.82 -11.65 6.52
C HIS A 540 -12.10 -10.45 5.62
N THR A 541 -11.60 -9.25 5.92
CA THR A 541 -11.87 -8.06 5.05
C THR A 541 -10.74 -7.80 4.04
N HIS A 542 -9.73 -8.68 4.04
CA HIS A 542 -8.60 -8.73 3.11
C HIS A 542 -7.81 -7.41 3.02
N ARG A 543 -7.64 -6.70 4.13
CA ARG A 543 -6.91 -5.42 4.17
C ARG A 543 -5.59 -5.56 4.93
N HIS A 544 -4.52 -4.94 4.42
CA HIS A 544 -3.28 -4.74 5.18
C HIS A 544 -3.40 -3.51 6.09
N ASN A 545 -4.15 -3.60 7.18
CA ASN A 545 -4.38 -2.46 8.09
C ASN A 545 -3.66 -2.66 9.44
N GLU A 546 -3.54 -1.59 10.22
CA GLU A 546 -3.07 -1.67 11.60
C GLU A 546 -3.88 -0.71 12.48
N ILE A 547 -4.52 -1.25 13.51
CA ILE A 547 -5.29 -0.49 14.48
C ILE A 547 -4.63 -0.68 15.83
N ARG A 548 -4.18 0.41 16.43
CA ARG A 548 -3.74 0.40 17.82
C ARG A 548 -4.96 0.58 18.72
N LEU A 549 -5.03 -0.21 19.78
CA LEU A 549 -5.99 0.00 20.85
C LEU A 549 -5.32 0.66 22.05
N GLY A 550 -6.09 1.39 22.84
CA GLY A 550 -5.61 2.00 24.07
C GLY A 550 -6.74 2.46 24.96
N ILE A 551 -6.36 3.20 26.00
CA ILE A 551 -7.30 3.80 26.95
C ILE A 551 -7.05 5.31 26.97
N VAL A 552 -8.11 6.11 26.83
CA VAL A 552 -8.08 7.57 26.95
C VAL A 552 -9.04 7.97 28.06
N GLY A 553 -8.49 8.47 29.17
CA GLY A 553 -9.26 8.62 30.41
C GLY A 553 -9.67 7.24 30.94
N ASP A 554 -10.97 6.98 31.01
CA ASP A 554 -11.54 5.69 31.44
C ASP A 554 -12.23 4.93 30.30
N GLU A 555 -12.06 5.38 29.06
CA GLU A 555 -12.72 4.83 27.87
C GLU A 555 -11.71 4.13 26.96
N LEU A 556 -12.16 3.08 26.27
CA LEU A 556 -11.41 2.49 25.16
C LEU A 556 -11.20 3.54 24.07
N ALA A 557 -10.05 3.47 23.41
CA ALA A 557 -9.72 4.30 22.27
C ALA A 557 -9.07 3.47 21.16
N TYR A 558 -9.40 3.85 19.93
CA TYR A 558 -8.95 3.23 18.70
C TYR A 558 -8.11 4.24 17.94
N PHE A 559 -7.00 3.79 17.39
CA PHE A 559 -6.06 4.63 16.66
C PHE A 559 -5.66 3.89 15.38
N LEU A 560 -5.55 4.63 14.29
CA LEU A 560 -5.28 4.07 12.97
C LEU A 560 -3.97 4.70 12.48
N ASP A 561 -2.97 3.88 12.21
CA ASP A 561 -1.81 4.32 11.44
C ASP A 561 -1.07 3.10 10.84
N PHE A 562 0.02 3.29 10.09
CA PHE A 562 0.90 2.17 9.72
C PHE A 562 2.08 2.15 10.69
N TYR A 563 1.84 1.57 11.86
CA TYR A 563 2.74 1.56 13.00
C TYR A 563 3.98 0.70 12.75
N THR A 564 3.85 -0.43 12.06
CA THR A 564 4.98 -1.37 11.94
C THR A 564 5.93 -1.03 10.80
N GLN A 565 5.39 -0.63 9.64
CA GLN A 565 6.14 -0.28 8.45
C GLN A 565 5.31 0.62 7.53
N ASN A 566 5.94 1.66 6.95
CA ASN A 566 5.27 2.50 5.96
C ASN A 566 5.23 1.83 4.57
N PRO A 567 4.05 1.67 3.96
CA PRO A 567 3.94 1.26 2.56
C PRO A 567 4.31 2.42 1.62
N ARG A 568 4.30 2.19 0.29
CA ARG A 568 4.46 3.24 -0.74
C ARG A 568 3.16 4.02 -1.02
N GLN A 569 2.04 3.38 -0.77
CA GLN A 569 0.69 3.93 -0.99
C GLN A 569 -0.21 3.48 0.15
N TYR A 570 -1.19 4.31 0.52
CA TYR A 570 -2.28 3.90 1.40
C TYR A 570 -3.47 3.42 0.59
N TYR A 571 -4.51 3.00 1.29
CA TYR A 571 -5.80 2.66 0.70
C TYR A 571 -6.37 3.78 -0.15
N GLU A 572 -7.15 3.39 -1.17
CA GLU A 572 -8.05 4.31 -1.83
C GLU A 572 -8.87 5.06 -0.78
N THR A 573 -8.89 6.38 -0.89
CA THR A 573 -9.65 7.23 0.01
C THR A 573 -10.75 7.94 -0.75
N ARG A 574 -11.91 8.12 -0.10
CA ARG A 574 -13.02 8.91 -0.62
C ARG A 574 -13.08 10.27 0.05
N PHE A 575 -13.04 11.31 -0.77
CA PHE A 575 -13.17 12.70 -0.36
C PHE A 575 -14.53 13.27 -0.73
N VAL A 576 -15.07 14.09 0.15
CA VAL A 576 -16.20 14.97 -0.16
C VAL A 576 -15.66 16.30 -0.62
N THR A 577 -15.97 16.68 -1.86
CA THR A 577 -15.60 17.96 -2.44
C THR A 577 -16.73 18.99 -2.27
N ALA A 578 -16.42 20.28 -2.43
CA ALA A 578 -17.43 21.34 -2.39
C ALA A 578 -18.55 21.12 -3.43
N ASP A 579 -18.24 20.54 -4.59
CA ASP A 579 -19.22 20.25 -5.63
C ASP A 579 -20.10 19.04 -5.29
N ASP A 580 -19.56 18.04 -4.58
CA ASP A 580 -20.36 16.92 -4.07
C ASP A 580 -21.39 17.40 -3.04
N VAL A 581 -21.01 18.36 -2.18
CA VAL A 581 -21.94 18.99 -1.21
C VAL A 581 -23.06 19.74 -1.94
N LYS A 582 -22.71 20.55 -2.94
CA LYS A 582 -23.70 21.29 -3.76
C LYS A 582 -24.66 20.33 -4.47
N ALA A 583 -24.15 19.26 -5.08
CA ALA A 583 -24.96 18.26 -5.76
C ALA A 583 -25.95 17.57 -4.81
N THR A 584 -25.48 17.21 -3.61
CA THR A 584 -26.30 16.57 -2.57
C THR A 584 -27.48 17.44 -2.14
N SER A 585 -27.28 18.77 -2.05
CA SER A 585 -28.35 19.72 -1.69
C SER A 585 -29.47 19.85 -2.75
N SER A 586 -29.27 19.31 -3.95
CA SER A 586 -30.19 19.40 -5.09
C SER A 586 -30.87 18.07 -5.49
N ALA A 587 -30.50 16.95 -4.86
CA ALA A 587 -30.93 15.61 -5.27
C ALA A 587 -32.18 15.11 -4.52
N SER A 588 -33.06 14.40 -5.23
CA SER A 588 -34.27 13.74 -4.71
C SER A 588 -34.00 12.43 -3.94
N ASN A 589 -32.73 12.07 -3.72
CA ASN A 589 -32.32 10.88 -2.97
C ASN A 589 -31.55 11.29 -1.68
N PRO A 590 -32.25 11.50 -0.55
CA PRO A 590 -31.69 12.07 0.68
C PRO A 590 -30.82 11.07 1.49
N TYR A 591 -30.25 10.05 0.84
CA TYR A 591 -29.63 8.91 1.52
C TYR A 591 -28.18 8.61 1.14
N THR A 592 -27.57 9.35 0.20
CA THR A 592 -26.12 9.26 -0.13
C THR A 592 -25.53 10.62 -0.49
N VAL A 593 -24.32 10.92 0.01
CA VAL A 593 -23.53 12.11 -0.38
C VAL A 593 -22.54 11.69 -1.45
N GLY A 594 -22.36 12.53 -2.48
CA GLY A 594 -21.31 12.32 -3.48
C GLY A 594 -19.91 12.24 -2.84
N SER A 595 -19.02 11.47 -3.45
CA SER A 595 -17.60 11.44 -3.05
C SER A 595 -16.71 10.99 -4.19
N ARG A 596 -15.42 11.28 -4.10
CA ARG A 596 -14.44 11.02 -5.15
C ARG A 596 -13.38 10.01 -4.69
N ALA A 597 -13.25 8.94 -5.46
CA ALA A 597 -12.17 7.96 -5.36
C ALA A 597 -10.81 8.63 -5.60
N THR A 598 -9.91 8.52 -4.63
CA THR A 598 -8.62 9.22 -4.61
C THR A 598 -7.47 8.25 -4.34
N TYR A 599 -6.47 8.30 -5.20
CA TYR A 599 -5.19 7.61 -5.04
C TYR A 599 -4.34 8.32 -3.97
N VAL A 600 -3.83 7.56 -2.99
CA VAL A 600 -3.07 8.12 -1.87
C VAL A 600 -1.62 7.66 -1.93
N HIS A 601 -0.72 8.56 -2.29
CA HIS A 601 0.71 8.29 -2.36
C HIS A 601 1.42 8.81 -1.11
N ILE A 602 2.34 8.01 -0.57
CA ILE A 602 3.15 8.42 0.59
C ILE A 602 4.41 9.12 0.08
N ASP A 603 4.65 10.34 0.56
CA ASP A 603 5.85 11.12 0.28
C ASP A 603 6.31 11.82 1.58
N GLU A 604 7.59 11.71 1.90
CA GLU A 604 8.18 12.27 3.13
C GLU A 604 8.09 13.82 3.19
N GLU A 605 7.94 14.49 2.06
CA GLU A 605 7.86 15.95 1.97
C GLU A 605 6.43 16.48 1.84
N ALA A 606 5.42 15.59 1.86
CA ALA A 606 4.01 15.94 1.75
C ALA A 606 3.45 16.60 3.02
N LEU A 607 2.42 17.43 2.83
CA LEU A 607 1.71 18.09 3.93
C LEU A 607 0.64 17.17 4.52
N PRO A 608 0.43 17.19 5.85
CA PRO A 608 -0.59 16.37 6.48
C PRO A 608 -2.00 16.75 6.02
N ASP A 609 -2.24 17.99 5.62
CA ASP A 609 -3.52 18.56 5.16
C ASP A 609 -3.58 18.81 3.64
N ALA A 610 -2.78 18.07 2.86
CA ALA A 610 -2.77 18.19 1.40
C ALA A 610 -4.17 17.93 0.80
N ALA A 611 -4.65 18.86 -0.03
CA ALA A 611 -5.90 18.70 -0.75
C ALA A 611 -5.74 17.77 -1.96
N PRO A 612 -6.72 16.90 -2.26
CA PRO A 612 -6.66 16.06 -3.45
C PRO A 612 -6.82 16.88 -4.75
N TRP A 613 -6.07 16.51 -5.79
CA TRP A 613 -6.15 17.11 -7.12
C TRP A 613 -6.61 16.08 -8.17
N PRO A 614 -7.20 16.51 -9.30
CA PRO A 614 -7.57 15.60 -10.38
C PRO A 614 -6.36 14.82 -10.90
N MET A 615 -6.54 13.54 -11.21
CA MET A 615 -5.51 12.74 -11.87
C MET A 615 -5.14 13.38 -13.22
N PRO A 616 -3.85 13.43 -13.58
CA PRO A 616 -3.43 14.07 -14.83
C PRO A 616 -3.81 13.27 -16.08
N TYR A 617 -4.05 11.96 -15.94
CA TYR A 617 -4.44 11.05 -17.02
C TYR A 617 -5.70 10.26 -16.66
N ASP A 618 -6.34 9.67 -17.68
CA ASP A 618 -7.47 8.77 -17.47
C ASP A 618 -7.02 7.55 -16.66
N ALA A 619 -7.46 7.50 -15.41
CA ALA A 619 -7.05 6.52 -14.43
C ALA A 619 -8.28 5.94 -13.72
N LYS A 620 -8.08 4.80 -13.05
CA LYS A 620 -9.11 4.20 -12.21
C LYS A 620 -9.61 5.15 -11.12
N HIS A 621 -8.69 5.87 -10.47
CA HIS A 621 -9.00 6.90 -9.48
C HIS A 621 -9.07 8.25 -10.18
N GLY A 622 -10.12 9.03 -9.96
CA GLY A 622 -10.24 10.35 -10.61
C GLY A 622 -9.34 11.43 -10.00
N TYR A 623 -8.81 11.18 -8.80
CA TYR A 623 -8.03 12.13 -8.02
C TYR A 623 -6.78 11.46 -7.42
N ALA A 624 -5.80 12.28 -7.06
CA ALA A 624 -4.62 11.87 -6.30
C ALA A 624 -4.33 12.87 -5.18
N VAL A 625 -3.64 12.38 -4.14
CA VAL A 625 -3.13 13.18 -3.05
C VAL A 625 -1.83 12.56 -2.54
N GLN A 626 -0.88 13.42 -2.15
CA GLN A 626 0.34 13.00 -1.47
C GLN A 626 0.19 13.25 0.03
N VAL A 627 0.63 12.30 0.85
CA VAL A 627 0.49 12.35 2.31
C VAL A 627 1.80 11.95 2.98
N PRO A 628 2.09 12.46 4.19
CA PRO A 628 3.30 12.07 4.90
C PRO A 628 3.20 10.62 5.39
N PRO A 629 4.34 9.92 5.56
CA PRO A 629 4.37 8.62 6.23
C PRO A 629 4.11 8.75 7.73
N TYR A 630 3.83 7.62 8.39
CA TYR A 630 3.89 7.53 9.84
C TYR A 630 5.33 7.81 10.32
N PRO A 631 5.56 8.75 11.26
CA PRO A 631 6.90 9.22 11.60
C PRO A 631 7.70 8.29 12.52
N ASP A 632 7.03 7.41 13.29
CA ASP A 632 7.67 6.53 14.29
C ASP A 632 7.38 5.03 14.03
N PRO A 633 7.67 4.48 12.84
CA PRO A 633 7.36 3.08 12.55
C PRO A 633 8.31 2.12 13.29
N LEU A 634 7.84 0.92 13.62
CA LEU A 634 8.61 -0.11 14.32
C LEU A 634 9.93 -0.40 13.61
N ASP A 635 9.96 -0.47 12.28
CA ASP A 635 11.17 -0.77 11.50
C ASP A 635 12.30 0.25 11.71
N ARG A 636 11.96 1.54 11.88
CA ARG A 636 12.89 2.66 12.15
C ARG A 636 13.18 2.86 13.64
N ALA A 637 12.42 2.24 14.55
CA ALA A 637 12.62 2.38 15.99
C ALA A 637 13.99 1.86 16.45
N ALA A 638 14.71 2.65 17.25
CA ALA A 638 16.01 2.24 17.81
C ALA A 638 15.88 1.21 18.94
N ASP A 639 14.88 1.36 19.81
CA ASP A 639 14.53 0.41 20.87
C ASP A 639 13.14 -0.19 20.60
N LYS A 640 13.10 -1.48 20.24
CA LYS A 640 11.87 -2.19 19.90
C LYS A 640 10.97 -2.40 21.13
N ARG A 641 11.53 -2.63 22.33
CA ARG A 641 10.74 -2.86 23.54
C ARG A 641 10.07 -1.59 24.02
N GLU A 642 10.81 -0.48 24.02
CA GLU A 642 10.26 0.84 24.32
C GLU A 642 9.14 1.17 23.33
N TRP A 643 9.34 0.90 22.04
CA TRP A 643 8.32 1.10 21.01
C TRP A 643 7.04 0.32 21.30
N TRP A 644 7.14 -0.99 21.58
CA TRP A 644 5.96 -1.81 21.91
C TRP A 644 5.29 -1.39 23.21
N SER A 645 6.01 -0.86 24.19
CA SER A 645 5.41 -0.33 25.43
C SER A 645 4.43 0.82 25.19
N ARG A 646 4.62 1.58 24.09
CA ARG A 646 3.77 2.70 23.67
C ARG A 646 2.67 2.31 22.70
N HIS A 647 2.89 1.25 21.91
CA HIS A 647 2.03 0.90 20.79
C HIS A 647 1.18 -0.36 20.97
N ARG A 648 1.45 -1.20 21.98
CA ARG A 648 0.65 -2.42 22.20
C ARG A 648 -0.68 -2.14 22.90
N PRO A 649 -1.73 -2.93 22.64
CA PRO A 649 -1.79 -3.97 21.61
C PRO A 649 -2.05 -3.40 20.21
N LEU A 650 -1.53 -4.08 19.19
CA LEU A 650 -1.86 -3.82 17.79
C LEU A 650 -2.81 -4.89 17.25
N LEU A 651 -3.85 -4.45 16.55
CA LEU A 651 -4.73 -5.27 15.71
C LEU A 651 -4.25 -5.16 14.27
N LEU A 652 -3.87 -6.27 13.71
CA LEU A 652 -3.21 -6.40 12.42
C LEU A 652 -4.09 -7.25 11.50
N GLN A 653 -4.81 -6.61 10.56
CA GLN A 653 -5.45 -7.37 9.49
C GLN A 653 -4.46 -7.67 8.37
N THR A 654 -4.36 -8.93 7.99
CA THR A 654 -3.48 -9.36 6.91
C THR A 654 -4.26 -9.42 5.60
N GLY A 655 -3.61 -9.06 4.49
CA GLY A 655 -4.20 -9.25 3.15
C GLY A 655 -4.45 -10.72 2.84
N ALA A 656 -5.36 -11.02 1.92
CA ALA A 656 -5.63 -12.40 1.52
C ALA A 656 -4.50 -12.98 0.66
N LEU A 657 -4.24 -14.28 0.79
CA LEU A 657 -3.43 -15.03 -0.19
C LEU A 657 -4.28 -15.46 -1.40
N GLY A 658 -5.58 -15.70 -1.19
CA GLY A 658 -6.52 -16.18 -2.20
C GLY A 658 -7.12 -15.06 -3.07
N PRO A 659 -8.43 -14.78 -2.96
CA PRO A 659 -9.16 -13.84 -3.80
C PRO A 659 -8.73 -12.39 -3.59
N MET A 660 -8.80 -11.61 -4.68
CA MET A 660 -8.52 -10.18 -4.69
C MET A 660 -9.81 -9.41 -4.96
N GLU A 661 -10.28 -8.63 -3.99
CA GLU A 661 -11.54 -7.91 -4.10
C GLU A 661 -11.52 -6.85 -5.25
N ASN A 662 -12.44 -6.98 -6.21
CA ASN A 662 -12.84 -5.92 -7.16
C ASN A 662 -11.72 -5.26 -8.00
N ASN A 663 -10.64 -5.98 -8.33
CA ASN A 663 -9.48 -5.43 -9.06
C ASN A 663 -8.94 -4.13 -8.42
N GLN A 664 -9.20 -3.90 -7.13
CA GLN A 664 -8.65 -2.78 -6.37
C GLN A 664 -7.31 -3.20 -5.79
N VAL A 665 -6.31 -2.31 -5.93
CA VAL A 665 -4.89 -2.52 -5.59
C VAL A 665 -4.67 -2.57 -4.07
N SER A 666 -5.56 -3.23 -3.32
CA SER A 666 -5.52 -3.28 -1.87
C SER A 666 -4.85 -4.58 -1.44
N PHE A 667 -3.52 -4.57 -1.45
CA PHE A 667 -2.65 -5.44 -0.65
C PHE A 667 -3.07 -6.93 -0.57
N SER A 668 -2.62 -7.78 -1.51
CA SER A 668 -2.67 -9.25 -1.38
C SER A 668 -1.29 -9.81 -1.00
N GLY A 669 -1.25 -10.79 -0.08
CA GLY A 669 0.00 -11.28 0.50
C GLY A 669 -0.18 -11.87 1.89
N PHE A 670 0.90 -11.92 2.66
CA PHE A 670 0.88 -12.40 4.04
C PHE A 670 1.85 -11.61 4.91
N ARG A 671 1.79 -11.77 6.23
CA ARG A 671 2.74 -11.12 7.16
C ARG A 671 3.76 -12.11 7.70
N LEU A 672 5.00 -11.68 7.84
CA LEU A 672 6.05 -12.39 8.58
C LEU A 672 6.50 -11.55 9.78
N ILE A 673 6.33 -12.10 10.96
CA ILE A 673 6.66 -11.49 12.24
C ILE A 673 7.95 -12.12 12.75
N SER A 674 8.98 -11.30 12.93
CA SER A 674 10.28 -11.72 13.44
C SER A 674 10.38 -11.34 14.91
N VAL A 675 10.51 -12.33 15.78
CA VAL A 675 10.76 -12.15 17.21
C VAL A 675 12.24 -12.34 17.48
N GLN A 676 12.82 -11.42 18.25
CA GLN A 676 14.19 -11.54 18.76
C GLN A 676 14.21 -11.19 20.25
N GLU A 677 14.93 -11.96 21.05
CA GLU A 677 14.98 -11.79 22.51
C GLU A 677 13.58 -11.68 23.20
N ASN A 678 12.56 -12.39 22.72
CA ASN A 678 11.17 -12.28 23.18
C ASN A 678 10.45 -10.95 22.86
N VAL A 679 10.94 -10.13 21.92
CA VAL A 679 10.26 -8.92 21.42
C VAL A 679 10.12 -8.97 19.90
N ILE A 680 8.98 -8.50 19.38
CA ILE A 680 8.78 -8.41 17.92
C ILE A 680 9.68 -7.31 17.37
N HIS A 681 10.65 -7.69 16.54
CA HIS A 681 11.61 -6.79 15.90
C HIS A 681 11.10 -6.23 14.57
N HIS A 682 10.45 -7.08 13.76
CA HIS A 682 9.95 -6.71 12.46
C HIS A 682 8.60 -7.37 12.21
N VAL A 683 7.73 -6.65 11.50
CA VAL A 683 6.51 -7.19 10.89
C VAL A 683 6.60 -6.86 9.41
N HIS A 684 7.01 -7.84 8.61
CA HIS A 684 7.10 -7.69 7.17
C HIS A 684 5.73 -7.97 6.55
N TYR A 685 5.32 -7.13 5.61
CA TYR A 685 4.29 -7.48 4.65
C TYR A 685 4.93 -7.99 3.36
N LEU A 686 4.48 -9.16 2.89
CA LEU A 686 5.06 -9.87 1.75
C LEU A 686 4.03 -9.93 0.62
N PRO A 687 4.11 -9.03 -0.39
CA PRO A 687 3.12 -8.95 -1.46
C PRO A 687 3.15 -10.19 -2.35
N ILE A 688 1.98 -10.76 -2.64
CA ILE A 688 1.90 -11.99 -3.44
C ILE A 688 2.36 -11.74 -4.88
N GLU A 689 2.06 -10.56 -5.44
CA GLU A 689 2.37 -10.24 -6.84
C GLU A 689 3.89 -10.23 -7.08
N ARG A 690 4.65 -9.77 -6.08
CA ARG A 690 6.11 -9.77 -6.11
C ARG A 690 6.67 -11.19 -6.05
N LEU A 691 6.08 -12.04 -5.20
CA LEU A 691 6.49 -13.43 -5.08
C LEU A 691 6.17 -14.21 -6.35
N GLU A 692 4.97 -14.04 -6.91
CA GLU A 692 4.52 -14.64 -8.17
C GLU A 692 5.43 -14.24 -9.34
N ALA A 693 5.73 -12.95 -9.48
CA ALA A 693 6.63 -12.44 -10.54
C ALA A 693 8.03 -13.05 -10.49
N ALA A 694 8.48 -13.47 -9.31
CA ALA A 694 9.78 -14.11 -9.09
C ALA A 694 9.67 -15.64 -8.92
N GLY A 695 8.50 -16.24 -9.18
CA GLY A 695 8.27 -17.69 -9.04
C GLY A 695 8.51 -18.24 -7.63
N PHE A 696 8.30 -17.41 -6.60
CA PHE A 696 8.50 -17.74 -5.18
C PHE A 696 9.94 -18.08 -4.79
N THR A 697 10.92 -17.48 -5.48
CA THR A 697 12.36 -17.75 -5.27
C THR A 697 13.16 -16.60 -4.64
N LEU A 698 12.49 -15.53 -4.20
CA LEU A 698 13.15 -14.38 -3.59
C LEU A 698 13.77 -14.72 -2.23
N SER A 699 14.78 -13.95 -1.82
CA SER A 699 15.16 -13.89 -0.40
C SER A 699 14.12 -13.08 0.39
N LEU A 700 14.10 -13.22 1.73
CA LEU A 700 13.24 -12.38 2.57
C LEU A 700 13.49 -10.88 2.34
N GLU A 701 14.75 -10.47 2.23
CA GLU A 701 15.12 -9.07 1.97
C GLU A 701 14.50 -8.55 0.66
N ALA A 702 14.62 -9.33 -0.42
CA ALA A 702 14.05 -8.94 -1.71
C ALA A 702 12.51 -8.98 -1.71
N ALA A 703 11.91 -9.95 -1.01
CA ALA A 703 10.46 -10.05 -0.88
C ALA A 703 9.86 -8.90 -0.04
N ALA A 704 10.52 -8.52 1.06
CA ALA A 704 10.08 -7.48 1.99
C ALA A 704 10.57 -6.06 1.61
N ALA A 705 11.29 -5.91 0.49
CA ALA A 705 11.84 -4.62 0.07
C ALA A 705 10.74 -3.57 -0.11
N VAL A 706 10.82 -2.46 0.63
CA VAL A 706 9.92 -1.32 0.40
C VAL A 706 10.23 -0.74 -0.97
N GLU A 707 9.21 -0.51 -1.79
CA GLU A 707 9.42 0.12 -3.09
C GLU A 707 10.01 1.52 -2.90
N GLY A 708 11.10 1.79 -3.63
CA GLY A 708 11.75 3.09 -3.59
C GLY A 708 10.84 4.23 -4.05
N PRO A 709 11.22 5.48 -3.74
CA PRO A 709 10.47 6.65 -4.19
C PRO A 709 10.46 6.72 -5.71
N ARG A 710 9.46 7.42 -6.27
CA ARG A 710 9.41 7.68 -7.72
C ARG A 710 10.68 8.41 -8.18
N GLY A 711 11.14 8.09 -9.40
CA GLY A 711 12.27 8.77 -10.03
C GLY A 711 11.96 10.24 -10.36
N VAL A 712 10.69 10.56 -10.60
CA VAL A 712 10.17 11.93 -10.73
C VAL A 712 9.31 12.21 -9.50
N ARG A 713 9.63 13.28 -8.75
CA ARG A 713 8.92 13.61 -7.50
C ARG A 713 8.34 15.01 -7.55
N HIS A 714 7.15 15.13 -7.02
CA HIS A 714 6.43 16.38 -6.86
C HIS A 714 6.49 16.83 -5.40
N ARG A 715 6.57 18.15 -5.17
CA ARG A 715 6.54 18.78 -3.85
C ARG A 715 5.74 20.08 -3.90
N GLU A 716 4.86 20.27 -2.93
CA GLU A 716 4.18 21.55 -2.70
C GLU A 716 5.08 22.53 -1.93
N ARG A 717 5.18 23.78 -2.39
CA ARG A 717 6.13 24.78 -1.85
C ARG A 717 5.47 25.87 -1.01
N SER A 718 4.44 26.55 -1.51
CA SER A 718 3.90 27.77 -0.87
C SER A 718 3.07 27.52 0.39
N ARG A 719 2.10 26.59 0.33
CA ARG A 719 1.20 26.28 1.46
C ARG A 719 1.95 25.73 2.68
N ARG A 720 3.08 25.03 2.45
CA ARG A 720 3.95 24.49 3.49
C ARG A 720 4.40 25.53 4.53
N PHE A 721 4.51 26.78 4.13
CA PHE A 721 4.89 27.89 5.00
C PHE A 721 3.76 28.90 5.20
N ALA A 722 2.50 28.51 4.92
CA ALA A 722 1.30 29.34 5.02
C ALA A 722 1.44 30.70 4.31
N LEU A 723 2.05 30.70 3.12
CA LEU A 723 2.39 31.92 2.38
C LEU A 723 1.18 32.48 1.60
N PRO A 724 1.18 33.78 1.27
CA PRO A 724 0.17 34.37 0.40
C PRO A 724 0.10 33.67 -0.96
N ARG A 725 -1.09 33.54 -1.55
CA ARG A 725 -1.24 32.84 -2.83
C ARG A 725 -0.50 33.54 -3.97
N PRO A 726 0.23 32.80 -4.83
CA PRO A 726 0.86 33.35 -6.02
C PRO A 726 -0.18 33.88 -7.03
N ALA A 727 0.16 35.01 -7.65
CA ALA A 727 -0.58 35.65 -8.74
C ALA A 727 0.27 35.75 -10.03
N GLY A 728 1.35 34.98 -10.10
CA GLY A 728 2.36 35.03 -11.14
C GLY A 728 3.23 33.78 -11.15
N ALA A 729 4.02 33.64 -12.20
CA ALA A 729 4.95 32.54 -12.37
C ALA A 729 6.17 32.70 -11.45
N PRO A 730 6.60 31.64 -10.75
CA PRO A 730 7.75 31.72 -9.86
C PRO A 730 9.06 31.86 -10.64
N ALA A 731 9.98 32.67 -10.13
CA ALA A 731 11.36 32.77 -10.56
C ALA A 731 12.26 31.94 -9.63
N ALA A 732 13.23 31.20 -10.19
CA ALA A 732 14.26 30.56 -9.40
C ALA A 732 15.38 31.57 -9.06
N LEU A 733 15.92 31.47 -7.85
CA LEU A 733 17.14 32.14 -7.40
C LEU A 733 18.08 31.09 -6.83
N LEU A 734 19.36 31.13 -7.20
CA LEU A 734 20.39 30.19 -6.74
C LEU A 734 21.42 30.94 -5.90
N PRO A 735 21.25 30.99 -4.56
CA PRO A 735 22.16 31.73 -3.69
C PRO A 735 23.60 31.20 -3.78
N GLY A 736 24.58 32.10 -3.69
CA GLY A 736 26.00 31.72 -3.66
C GLY A 736 26.38 30.81 -2.48
N SER A 737 25.55 30.77 -1.42
CA SER A 737 25.69 29.86 -0.29
C SER A 737 25.25 28.42 -0.56
N GLY A 738 24.68 28.14 -1.75
CA GLY A 738 24.07 26.86 -2.11
C GLY A 738 22.57 26.78 -1.81
N GLY A 739 21.91 25.78 -2.39
CA GLY A 739 20.45 25.62 -2.37
C GLY A 739 19.74 26.52 -3.37
N HIS A 740 18.43 26.72 -3.19
CA HIS A 740 17.60 27.47 -4.11
C HIS A 740 16.42 28.17 -3.41
N SER A 741 15.97 29.26 -4.01
CA SER A 741 14.76 29.99 -3.61
C SER A 741 13.78 30.09 -4.79
N ALA A 742 12.48 30.06 -4.48
CA ALA A 742 11.41 30.41 -5.41
C ALA A 742 10.87 31.80 -5.05
N ILE A 743 10.91 32.75 -6.00
CA ILE A 743 10.41 34.10 -5.82
C ILE A 743 9.15 34.28 -6.66
N TYR A 744 8.06 34.72 -6.07
CA TYR A 744 6.82 34.97 -6.80
C TYR A 744 6.12 36.22 -6.31
N ARG A 745 5.19 36.72 -7.13
CA ARG A 745 4.32 37.85 -6.78
C ARG A 745 2.99 37.35 -6.23
N ASP A 746 2.53 37.89 -5.11
CA ASP A 746 1.19 37.60 -4.58
C ASP A 746 0.10 38.48 -5.22
N ALA A 747 -1.18 38.20 -4.92
CA ALA A 747 -2.32 38.94 -5.48
C ALA A 747 -2.37 40.42 -5.11
N GLU A 748 -1.66 40.84 -4.06
CA GLU A 748 -1.55 42.23 -3.66
C GLU A 748 -0.36 42.91 -4.35
N GLY A 749 0.56 42.17 -4.96
CA GLY A 749 1.77 42.67 -5.61
C GLY A 749 2.97 42.74 -4.66
N PHE A 750 3.01 41.97 -3.58
CA PHE A 750 4.25 41.76 -2.81
C PHE A 750 5.06 40.63 -3.44
N LEU A 751 6.38 40.73 -3.33
CA LEU A 751 7.29 39.64 -3.69
C LEU A 751 7.49 38.75 -2.47
N VAL A 752 7.32 37.45 -2.66
CA VAL A 752 7.42 36.40 -1.65
C VAL A 752 8.57 35.48 -2.03
N GLU A 753 9.44 35.19 -1.08
CA GLU A 753 10.50 34.19 -1.21
C GLU A 753 10.08 32.89 -0.50
N ILE A 754 10.40 31.75 -1.13
CA ILE A 754 10.41 30.42 -0.53
C ILE A 754 11.83 29.87 -0.65
N TRP A 755 12.59 29.83 0.44
CA TRP A 755 13.98 29.37 0.42
C TRP A 755 14.10 27.91 0.88
N ASP A 756 15.01 27.17 0.25
CA ASP A 756 15.49 25.85 0.67
C ASP A 756 17.03 25.86 0.50
N VAL A 757 17.73 26.28 1.55
CA VAL A 757 19.18 26.49 1.56
C VAL A 757 19.84 25.64 2.67
N PRO A 758 21.16 25.38 2.61
CA PRO A 758 21.82 24.57 3.62
C PRO A 758 21.53 25.03 5.05
N GLY A 759 20.87 24.18 5.84
CA GLY A 759 20.53 24.43 7.24
C GLY A 759 19.29 25.29 7.49
N SER A 760 18.55 25.72 6.45
CA SER A 760 17.35 26.55 6.62
C SER A 760 16.37 26.42 5.45
N ALA A 761 15.09 26.23 5.76
CA ALA A 761 13.99 26.30 4.79
C ALA A 761 12.83 27.11 5.38
N GLY A 762 12.18 27.93 4.55
CA GLY A 762 11.11 28.83 5.00
C GLY A 762 10.54 29.67 3.88
N GLY A 763 9.69 30.65 4.24
CA GLY A 763 9.22 31.65 3.29
C GLY A 763 8.63 32.89 3.95
N GLY A 764 8.50 33.96 3.17
CA GLY A 764 7.94 35.23 3.63
C GLY A 764 7.96 36.32 2.56
N ARG A 765 7.22 37.42 2.80
CA ARG A 765 7.31 38.62 1.97
C ARG A 765 8.70 39.23 2.13
N LEU A 766 9.36 39.55 1.02
CA LEU A 766 10.72 40.12 0.99
C LEU A 766 10.76 41.55 1.57
N ALA A 767 9.70 42.33 1.37
CA ALA A 767 9.62 43.73 1.79
C ALA A 767 8.17 44.13 2.12
N ASP A 768 8.02 45.16 2.98
CA ASP A 768 6.74 45.84 3.18
C ASP A 768 6.52 46.99 2.17
N ARG A 769 5.35 47.63 2.22
CA ARG A 769 5.01 48.76 1.33
C ARG A 769 5.73 50.06 1.65
N ALA A 770 6.28 50.20 2.85
CA ALA A 770 7.05 51.38 3.21
C ALA A 770 8.45 51.32 2.57
N LEU A 771 8.97 50.10 2.40
CA LEU A 771 10.26 49.86 1.76
C LEU A 771 10.16 49.81 0.23
N ALA A 772 9.19 49.09 -0.34
CA ALA A 772 9.18 48.82 -1.78
C ALA A 772 7.78 48.92 -2.42
N PRO A 773 7.67 49.50 -3.63
CA PRO A 773 6.40 49.59 -4.36
C PRO A 773 5.92 48.21 -4.82
N ALA A 774 4.62 48.10 -5.12
CA ALA A 774 4.03 46.86 -5.58
C ALA A 774 4.53 46.43 -6.95
N ALA A 775 4.82 45.14 -7.08
CA ALA A 775 5.13 44.53 -8.36
C ALA A 775 3.87 44.50 -9.23
N ALA A 776 3.96 45.07 -10.43
CA ALA A 776 2.94 44.96 -11.47
C ALA A 776 3.20 43.74 -12.36
N GLY A 777 4.48 43.43 -12.53
CA GLY A 777 4.96 42.33 -13.34
C GLY A 777 5.61 41.24 -12.51
N GLU A 778 6.36 40.44 -13.22
CA GLU A 778 6.89 39.17 -12.83
C GLU A 778 8.39 39.31 -12.53
N PRO A 779 8.89 38.74 -11.41
CA PRO A 779 10.27 38.96 -11.03
C PRO A 779 11.23 38.14 -11.90
N THR A 780 12.45 38.65 -12.05
CA THR A 780 13.63 37.88 -12.47
C THR A 780 14.73 38.01 -11.42
N THR A 781 15.68 37.09 -11.38
CA THR A 781 16.70 37.07 -10.34
C THR A 781 18.11 36.88 -10.90
N PHE A 782 19.10 37.38 -10.16
CA PHE A 782 20.51 37.09 -10.37
C PHE A 782 21.30 37.21 -9.05
N ILE A 783 22.55 36.78 -9.06
CA ILE A 783 23.51 37.00 -7.97
C ILE A 783 24.48 38.09 -8.40
N ASP A 784 24.64 39.15 -7.61
CA ASP A 784 25.56 40.24 -7.93
C ASP A 784 27.04 39.82 -7.78
N PRO A 785 28.01 40.63 -8.24
CA PRO A 785 29.43 40.28 -8.14
C PRO A 785 29.95 40.20 -6.68
N GLN A 786 29.21 40.74 -5.72
CA GLN A 786 29.51 40.69 -4.30
C GLN A 786 28.87 39.47 -3.60
N GLY A 787 28.06 38.68 -4.33
CA GLY A 787 27.35 37.51 -3.82
C GLY A 787 26.00 37.81 -3.18
N ALA A 788 25.45 39.01 -3.35
CA ALA A 788 24.11 39.33 -2.91
C ALA A 788 23.07 38.74 -3.85
N ASN A 789 21.96 38.29 -3.25
CA ASN A 789 20.77 37.89 -3.96
C ASN A 789 20.05 39.13 -4.47
N VAL A 790 19.68 39.18 -5.74
CA VAL A 790 18.98 40.31 -6.34
C VAL A 790 17.72 39.83 -7.06
N VAL A 791 16.60 40.46 -6.73
CA VAL A 791 15.31 40.28 -7.40
C VAL A 791 14.96 41.58 -8.13
N VAL A 792 14.81 41.52 -9.44
CA VAL A 792 14.43 42.64 -10.30
C VAL A 792 12.96 42.49 -10.67
N TYR A 793 12.21 43.59 -10.62
CA TYR A 793 10.80 43.58 -10.99
C TYR A 793 10.32 44.93 -11.53
N ARG A 794 9.26 44.87 -12.34
CA ARG A 794 8.49 46.06 -12.76
C ARG A 794 7.45 46.41 -11.70
N ALA A 795 7.49 47.63 -11.19
CA ALA A 795 6.52 48.12 -10.22
C ALA A 795 5.29 48.78 -10.88
N VAL A 796 4.25 49.02 -10.08
CA VAL A 796 2.99 49.65 -10.49
C VAL A 796 3.12 51.10 -10.96
N ASP A 797 4.22 51.77 -10.63
CA ASP A 797 4.58 53.09 -11.16
C ASP A 797 5.22 53.03 -12.56
N GLY A 798 5.48 51.82 -13.07
CA GLY A 798 6.16 51.59 -14.34
C GLY A 798 7.69 51.61 -14.25
N GLY A 799 8.26 51.78 -13.06
CA GLY A 799 9.71 51.72 -12.83
C GLY A 799 10.24 50.29 -12.70
N ILE A 800 11.54 50.14 -12.93
CA ILE A 800 12.31 48.94 -12.61
C ILE A 800 12.96 49.12 -11.24
N HIS A 801 12.69 48.17 -10.35
CA HIS A 801 13.18 48.17 -8.99
C HIS A 801 13.92 46.87 -8.68
N THR A 802 14.78 46.93 -7.65
CA THR A 802 15.43 45.75 -7.08
C THR A 802 15.10 45.59 -5.61
N LEU A 803 14.97 44.34 -5.19
CA LEU A 803 15.16 43.94 -3.80
C LEU A 803 16.43 43.11 -3.71
N TYR A 804 17.29 43.40 -2.74
CA TYR A 804 18.56 42.68 -2.60
C TYR A 804 18.95 42.42 -1.14
N TRP A 805 19.64 41.31 -0.89
CA TRP A 805 20.08 40.91 0.44
C TRP A 805 21.27 39.96 0.39
N SER A 806 21.94 39.78 1.53
CA SER A 806 23.00 38.78 1.71
C SER A 806 22.79 38.03 3.02
N GLY A 807 22.90 36.70 2.97
CA GLY A 807 22.67 35.85 4.14
C GLY A 807 21.27 36.06 4.72
N THR A 808 21.20 36.31 6.03
CA THR A 808 19.93 36.51 6.77
C THR A 808 19.55 37.98 6.95
N ALA A 809 20.25 38.91 6.29
CA ALA A 809 19.90 40.32 6.37
C ALA A 809 18.52 40.61 5.74
N PRO A 810 17.75 41.57 6.26
CA PRO A 810 16.55 42.05 5.60
C PRO A 810 16.86 42.56 4.19
N ALA A 811 15.90 42.43 3.27
CA ALA A 811 16.04 43.00 1.94
C ALA A 811 16.14 44.53 2.00
N ALA A 812 17.03 45.08 1.17
CA ALA A 812 17.07 46.49 0.81
C ALA A 812 16.37 46.70 -0.54
N HIS A 813 16.09 47.95 -0.88
CA HIS A 813 15.33 48.35 -2.07
C HIS A 813 16.05 49.47 -2.82
N ASP A 814 16.11 49.37 -4.15
CA ASP A 814 16.51 50.47 -5.03
C ASP A 814 15.44 50.77 -6.11
N ASP A 815 15.27 52.06 -6.43
CA ASP A 815 14.54 52.56 -7.60
C ASP A 815 15.54 52.85 -8.73
N LEU A 816 15.80 51.85 -9.58
CA LEU A 816 16.79 51.95 -10.64
C LEU A 816 16.34 52.90 -11.75
N SER A 817 15.06 52.83 -12.14
CA SER A 817 14.52 53.73 -13.17
C SER A 817 14.50 55.18 -12.70
N GLY A 818 14.08 55.45 -11.47
CA GLY A 818 14.05 56.79 -10.91
C GLY A 818 15.44 57.39 -10.77
N TYR A 819 16.42 56.59 -10.33
CA TYR A 819 17.81 57.04 -10.22
C TYR A 819 18.42 57.37 -11.59
N ALA A 820 18.27 56.48 -12.58
CA ALA A 820 18.81 56.67 -13.91
C ALA A 820 18.00 57.65 -14.78
N GLN A 821 16.84 58.11 -14.29
CA GLN A 821 15.83 58.85 -15.07
C GLN A 821 15.41 58.11 -16.35
N ALA A 822 15.29 56.79 -16.25
CA ALA A 822 14.99 55.94 -17.38
C ALA A 822 13.49 55.95 -17.73
N PRO A 823 13.11 55.71 -19.00
CA PRO A 823 11.71 55.61 -19.41
C PRO A 823 10.96 54.49 -18.69
N ALA A 824 9.63 54.62 -18.57
CA ALA A 824 8.78 53.59 -17.98
C ALA A 824 8.85 52.26 -18.75
N ALA A 825 8.79 51.15 -18.02
CA ALA A 825 8.70 49.81 -18.55
C ALA A 825 7.25 49.41 -18.86
N ALA A 826 7.05 48.77 -20.01
CA ALA A 826 5.79 48.13 -20.42
C ALA A 826 5.88 46.60 -20.42
N GLY A 827 7.08 46.04 -20.57
CA GLY A 827 7.35 44.60 -20.53
C GLY A 827 7.99 44.13 -19.24
N GLU A 828 8.15 42.81 -19.10
CA GLU A 828 8.92 42.22 -18.01
C GLU A 828 10.44 42.41 -18.22
N PRO A 829 11.24 42.63 -17.15
CA PRO A 829 12.68 42.79 -17.28
C PRO A 829 13.41 41.44 -17.42
N ALA A 830 14.47 41.42 -18.21
CA ALA A 830 15.49 40.38 -18.22
C ALA A 830 16.76 40.90 -17.54
N ALA A 831 17.37 40.13 -16.65
CA ALA A 831 18.53 40.55 -15.88
C ALA A 831 19.61 39.48 -15.84
N TYR A 832 20.87 39.91 -15.90
CA TYR A 832 22.03 39.01 -15.88
C TYR A 832 23.31 39.74 -15.45
N GLN A 833 24.34 38.96 -15.13
CA GLN A 833 25.68 39.43 -14.82
C GLN A 833 26.66 39.11 -15.94
N LEU A 834 27.54 40.05 -16.25
CA LEU A 834 28.68 39.81 -17.12
C LEU A 834 29.86 40.72 -16.75
N ALA A 835 31.07 40.15 -16.70
CA ALA A 835 32.32 40.89 -16.51
C ALA A 835 32.34 41.88 -15.31
N GLY A 836 31.59 41.57 -14.24
CA GLY A 836 31.46 42.43 -13.05
C GLY A 836 30.46 43.57 -13.18
N GLY A 837 29.68 43.59 -14.27
CA GLY A 837 28.58 44.50 -14.52
C GLY A 837 27.21 43.82 -14.46
N SER A 838 26.24 44.54 -13.91
CA SER A 838 24.84 44.12 -13.88
C SER A 838 24.11 44.76 -15.06
N HIS A 839 23.30 43.96 -15.76
CA HIS A 839 22.56 44.39 -16.94
C HIS A 839 21.09 44.04 -16.76
N ILE A 840 20.20 45.01 -16.97
CA ILE A 840 18.75 44.84 -16.88
C ILE A 840 18.12 45.44 -18.12
N VAL A 841 17.44 44.62 -18.91
CA VAL A 841 16.82 45.02 -20.18
C VAL A 841 15.32 44.87 -20.08
N TYR A 842 14.58 45.89 -20.53
CA TYR A 842 13.13 45.88 -20.53
C TYR A 842 12.56 46.56 -21.77
N ARG A 843 11.32 46.21 -22.11
CA ARG A 843 10.60 46.83 -23.21
C ARG A 843 9.84 48.06 -22.75
N ARG A 844 9.96 49.16 -23.49
CA ARG A 844 9.22 50.41 -23.29
C ARG A 844 7.83 50.35 -23.96
N PRO A 845 6.88 51.24 -23.60
CA PRO A 845 5.57 51.33 -24.26
C PRO A 845 5.63 51.57 -25.78
N ASP A 846 6.69 52.21 -26.27
CA ASP A 846 6.93 52.48 -27.70
C ASP A 846 7.58 51.29 -28.43
N GLY A 847 7.84 50.16 -27.75
CA GLY A 847 8.43 48.96 -28.32
C GLY A 847 9.96 48.94 -28.36
N HIS A 848 10.65 50.01 -28.00
CA HIS A 848 12.11 49.98 -27.92
C HIS A 848 12.58 49.18 -26.70
N LEU A 849 13.77 48.60 -26.79
CA LEU A 849 14.43 47.93 -25.67
C LEU A 849 15.36 48.91 -24.95
N GLN A 850 15.14 49.06 -23.66
CA GLN A 850 15.93 49.92 -22.78
C GLN A 850 16.78 49.04 -21.85
N GLU A 851 18.03 49.41 -21.68
CA GLU A 851 18.96 48.82 -20.71
C GLU A 851 19.19 49.77 -19.54
N LEU A 852 19.22 49.20 -18.33
CA LEU A 852 19.85 49.76 -17.13
C LEU A 852 21.09 48.94 -16.82
N PHE A 853 22.24 49.57 -16.66
CA PHE A 853 23.49 48.86 -16.40
C PHE A 853 24.44 49.63 -15.49
N TRP A 854 25.31 48.90 -14.78
CA TRP A 854 26.38 49.47 -13.97
C TRP A 854 27.53 48.49 -13.80
N MET A 855 28.74 49.01 -13.59
CA MET A 855 29.95 48.23 -13.35
C MET A 855 30.37 48.36 -11.90
N GLY A 856 30.44 47.24 -11.17
CA GLY A 856 30.82 47.26 -9.75
C GLY A 856 29.96 48.20 -8.91
N VAL A 857 30.57 49.29 -8.42
CA VAL A 857 29.91 50.30 -7.55
C VAL A 857 29.56 51.59 -8.30
N ASP A 858 29.71 51.61 -9.62
CA ASP A 858 29.39 52.78 -10.43
C ASP A 858 27.88 53.08 -10.42
N PRO A 859 27.47 54.35 -10.62
CA PRO A 859 26.07 54.71 -10.74
C PRO A 859 25.39 53.97 -11.89
N VAL A 860 24.11 53.58 -11.70
CA VAL A 860 23.30 53.00 -12.77
C VAL A 860 23.14 53.98 -13.94
N GLN A 861 23.44 53.48 -15.13
CA GLN A 861 23.32 54.15 -16.42
C GLN A 861 22.13 53.59 -17.19
N THR A 862 21.71 54.30 -18.25
CA THR A 862 20.56 53.90 -19.08
C THR A 862 20.85 54.12 -20.55
N ALA A 863 20.49 53.16 -21.41
CA ALA A 863 20.70 53.23 -22.86
C ALA A 863 19.56 52.55 -23.65
N CYS A 864 19.18 53.12 -24.80
CA CYS A 864 18.19 52.52 -25.70
C CYS A 864 18.90 51.63 -26.72
N LEU A 865 18.77 50.31 -26.57
CA LEU A 865 19.53 49.34 -27.37
C LEU A 865 19.10 49.33 -28.85
N THR A 866 17.79 49.44 -29.11
CA THR A 866 17.26 49.39 -30.48
C THR A 866 17.56 50.64 -31.30
N ASP A 867 17.85 51.78 -30.65
CA ASP A 867 18.22 53.03 -31.35
C ASP A 867 19.61 52.96 -31.98
N TYR A 868 20.50 52.09 -31.49
CA TYR A 868 21.87 51.99 -31.99
C TYR A 868 21.98 51.31 -33.36
N VAL A 869 21.01 50.47 -33.73
CA VAL A 869 21.15 49.52 -34.85
C VAL A 869 19.97 49.48 -35.81
N GLU A 870 19.02 50.42 -35.69
CA GLU A 870 17.76 50.44 -36.48
C GLU A 870 17.03 49.08 -36.47
N ALA A 871 17.10 48.37 -35.34
CA ALA A 871 16.48 47.07 -35.16
C ALA A 871 14.94 47.18 -35.20
N PRO A 872 14.21 46.13 -35.64
CA PRO A 872 12.76 46.07 -35.47
C PRO A 872 12.35 46.28 -34.01
N LEU A 873 11.27 47.03 -33.79
CA LEU A 873 10.73 47.25 -32.44
C LEU A 873 10.28 45.93 -31.81
N ALA A 874 10.44 45.81 -30.50
CA ALA A 874 10.02 44.63 -29.75
C ALA A 874 8.49 44.60 -29.55
N ALA A 875 7.91 43.45 -29.88
CA ALA A 875 6.51 43.12 -29.59
C ALA A 875 6.37 42.14 -28.40
N GLY A 876 7.45 41.51 -27.98
CA GLY A 876 7.52 40.64 -26.79
C GLY A 876 8.49 41.18 -25.75
N ASP A 877 8.47 40.58 -24.56
CA ASP A 877 9.44 40.88 -23.52
C ASP A 877 10.82 40.32 -23.90
N PRO A 878 11.92 40.97 -23.47
CA PRO A 878 13.27 40.51 -23.79
C PRO A 878 13.62 39.24 -23.01
N GLY A 879 14.45 38.39 -23.62
CA GLY A 879 15.28 37.40 -22.94
C GLY A 879 16.75 37.82 -23.04
N SER A 880 17.62 37.26 -22.20
CA SER A 880 19.05 37.60 -22.24
C SER A 880 19.92 36.47 -21.73
N TYR A 881 21.12 36.34 -22.29
CA TYR A 881 22.15 35.48 -21.74
C TYR A 881 23.55 36.03 -22.05
N PRO A 882 24.51 35.88 -21.12
CA PRO A 882 25.90 36.27 -21.36
C PRO A 882 26.69 35.17 -22.07
N VAL A 883 27.68 35.60 -22.85
CA VAL A 883 28.77 34.75 -23.35
C VAL A 883 30.02 35.04 -22.52
N THR A 884 30.22 34.25 -21.47
CA THR A 884 31.25 34.51 -20.46
C THR A 884 32.68 34.31 -20.97
N THR A 885 32.87 33.55 -22.04
CA THR A 885 34.18 33.29 -22.66
C THR A 885 34.73 34.50 -23.42
N THR A 886 33.86 35.36 -23.95
CA THR A 886 34.24 36.52 -24.78
C THR A 886 33.78 37.86 -24.20
N GLY A 887 33.04 37.86 -23.09
CA GLY A 887 32.48 39.07 -22.51
C GLY A 887 31.39 39.71 -23.38
N GLN A 888 30.70 38.91 -24.20
CA GLN A 888 29.64 39.38 -25.09
C GLN A 888 28.27 39.26 -24.41
N ASN A 889 27.51 40.35 -24.46
CA ASN A 889 26.11 40.44 -24.07
C ASN A 889 25.22 39.99 -25.22
N ILE A 890 24.19 39.20 -24.94
CA ILE A 890 23.14 38.84 -25.91
C ILE A 890 21.77 39.16 -25.32
N VAL A 891 20.97 39.92 -26.06
CA VAL A 891 19.56 40.19 -25.77
C VAL A 891 18.72 39.62 -26.90
N LEU A 892 17.78 38.76 -26.56
CA LEU A 892 16.83 38.15 -27.48
C LEU A 892 15.47 38.84 -27.35
N TYR A 893 14.76 38.99 -28.44
CA TYR A 893 13.39 39.49 -28.37
C TYR A 893 12.59 39.08 -29.60
N ARG A 894 11.26 39.11 -29.46
CA ARG A 894 10.35 39.00 -30.59
C ARG A 894 10.07 40.39 -31.18
N GLY A 895 10.35 40.57 -32.46
CA GLY A 895 10.05 41.79 -33.21
C GLY A 895 8.56 41.93 -33.57
N VAL A 896 8.15 43.14 -33.95
CA VAL A 896 6.81 43.41 -34.51
C VAL A 896 6.53 42.68 -35.83
N ASP A 897 7.57 42.19 -36.48
CA ASP A 897 7.53 41.31 -37.65
C ASP A 897 7.23 39.84 -37.28
N GLY A 898 7.18 39.50 -35.99
CA GLY A 898 6.99 38.13 -35.51
C GLY A 898 8.28 37.32 -35.42
N HIS A 899 9.42 37.84 -35.89
CA HIS A 899 10.67 37.11 -35.89
C HIS A 899 11.38 37.19 -34.52
N VAL A 900 12.25 36.21 -34.25
CA VAL A 900 13.21 36.23 -33.14
C VAL A 900 14.46 36.96 -33.59
N HIS A 901 14.80 38.02 -32.87
CA HIS A 901 15.97 38.85 -33.11
C HIS A 901 16.96 38.73 -31.96
N SER A 902 18.25 38.98 -32.23
CA SER A 902 19.26 39.18 -31.20
C SER A 902 19.95 40.53 -31.34
N LEU A 903 20.21 41.18 -30.22
CA LEU A 903 21.13 42.31 -30.09
C LEU A 903 22.36 41.83 -29.32
N TYR A 904 23.54 42.21 -29.76
CA TYR A 904 24.78 41.77 -29.12
C TYR A 904 25.84 42.86 -29.06
N TRP A 905 26.62 42.89 -27.99
CA TRP A 905 27.73 43.83 -27.82
C TRP A 905 28.75 43.32 -26.80
N SER A 906 29.98 43.83 -26.89
CA SER A 906 31.00 43.70 -25.84
C SER A 906 31.49 45.10 -25.48
N ASP A 907 32.66 45.52 -25.96
CA ASP A 907 33.25 46.85 -25.75
C ASP A 907 33.11 47.79 -26.99
N GLY A 908 32.14 47.50 -27.87
CA GLY A 908 31.94 48.16 -29.17
C GLY A 908 30.47 48.41 -29.52
N PRO A 909 30.16 48.91 -30.75
CA PRO A 909 28.79 49.18 -31.15
C PRO A 909 27.93 47.91 -31.10
N THR A 910 26.68 48.07 -30.69
CA THR A 910 25.67 47.00 -30.71
C THR A 910 25.51 46.47 -32.13
N GLY A 911 25.40 45.15 -32.28
CA GLY A 911 25.00 44.47 -33.51
C GLY A 911 23.58 43.94 -33.41
N HIS A 912 23.01 43.54 -34.54
CA HIS A 912 21.65 43.00 -34.67
C HIS A 912 21.62 41.84 -35.67
N ASP A 913 20.94 40.75 -35.31
CA ASP A 913 20.64 39.61 -36.19
C ASP A 913 19.14 39.28 -36.18
N ASP A 914 18.56 39.07 -37.37
CA ASP A 914 17.23 38.44 -37.55
C ASP A 914 17.40 36.91 -37.61
N LEU A 915 17.29 36.26 -36.46
CA LEU A 915 17.61 34.84 -36.31
C LEU A 915 16.58 33.95 -37.00
N SER A 916 15.29 34.08 -36.66
CA SER A 916 14.26 33.21 -37.24
C SER A 916 13.99 33.52 -38.70
N GLY A 917 14.10 34.79 -39.11
CA GLY A 917 14.04 35.18 -40.51
C GLY A 917 15.18 34.60 -41.31
N TRP A 918 16.38 34.49 -40.75
CA TRP A 918 17.50 33.81 -41.40
C TRP A 918 17.27 32.29 -41.51
N THR A 919 16.88 31.63 -40.41
CA THR A 919 16.69 30.18 -40.38
C THR A 919 15.39 29.72 -41.03
N GLN A 920 14.52 30.66 -41.41
CA GLN A 920 13.19 30.39 -41.98
C GLN A 920 12.32 29.52 -41.04
N THR A 921 12.52 29.68 -39.73
CA THR A 921 11.67 29.05 -38.72
C THR A 921 10.43 29.90 -38.49
N PRO A 922 9.28 29.32 -38.10
CA PRO A 922 8.02 30.06 -38.00
C PRO A 922 8.04 31.21 -36.99
N ASP A 923 7.11 32.15 -37.17
CA ASP A 923 6.94 33.34 -36.32
C ASP A 923 6.80 32.96 -34.83
N ALA A 924 7.46 33.74 -33.98
CA ALA A 924 7.42 33.59 -32.53
C ALA A 924 6.10 34.09 -31.93
N ALA A 925 5.52 33.29 -31.04
CA ALA A 925 4.38 33.65 -30.20
C ALA A 925 4.77 33.92 -28.74
N GLY A 926 5.93 33.41 -28.29
CA GLY A 926 6.44 33.56 -26.93
C GLY A 926 7.71 34.39 -26.79
N VAL A 927 8.18 34.55 -25.56
CA VAL A 927 9.50 35.10 -25.23
C VAL A 927 10.59 34.08 -25.58
N PRO A 928 11.60 34.45 -26.38
CA PRO A 928 12.75 33.59 -26.66
C PRO A 928 13.68 33.49 -25.44
N VAL A 929 14.10 32.27 -25.12
CA VAL A 929 15.06 31.97 -24.04
C VAL A 929 16.35 31.46 -24.65
N GLY A 930 17.50 31.91 -24.17
CA GLY A 930 18.78 31.44 -24.68
C GLY A 930 19.81 31.20 -23.60
N TYR A 931 20.82 30.41 -23.96
CA TYR A 931 22.00 30.15 -23.14
C TYR A 931 23.20 29.82 -24.02
N HIS A 932 24.39 30.05 -23.50
CA HIS A 932 25.66 29.72 -24.15
C HIS A 932 26.29 28.50 -23.51
N LEU A 933 26.92 27.65 -24.34
CA LEU A 933 27.71 26.50 -23.92
C LEU A 933 29.21 26.80 -24.12
N PRO A 934 29.94 27.19 -23.07
CA PRO A 934 31.36 27.56 -23.19
C PRO A 934 32.26 26.48 -23.77
N ALA A 935 31.98 25.21 -23.45
CA ALA A 935 32.83 24.09 -23.85
C ALA A 935 32.83 23.85 -25.37
N THR A 936 31.75 24.20 -26.04
CA THR A 936 31.58 24.02 -27.49
C THR A 936 31.41 25.33 -28.23
N ASP A 937 31.47 26.47 -27.52
CA ASP A 937 31.17 27.80 -28.00
C ASP A 937 29.85 27.85 -28.80
N THR A 938 28.80 27.27 -28.24
CA THR A 938 27.52 27.10 -28.94
C THR A 938 26.42 27.91 -28.27
N HIS A 939 25.74 28.73 -29.06
CA HIS A 939 24.57 29.49 -28.65
C HIS A 939 23.31 28.65 -28.89
N GLN A 940 22.38 28.70 -27.94
CA GLN A 940 21.09 28.05 -28.03
C GLN A 940 20.01 29.10 -27.80
N VAL A 941 19.00 29.12 -28.66
CA VAL A 941 17.83 29.99 -28.54
C VAL A 941 16.60 29.14 -28.77
N VAL A 942 15.74 29.03 -27.76
CA VAL A 942 14.49 28.27 -27.82
C VAL A 942 13.33 29.23 -27.69
N TYR A 943 12.32 29.07 -28.54
CA TYR A 943 11.13 29.89 -28.49
C TYR A 943 9.89 29.10 -28.89
N ARG A 944 8.74 29.56 -28.41
CA ARG A 944 7.43 29.05 -28.83
C ARG A 944 6.95 29.81 -30.06
N ALA A 945 6.63 29.10 -31.12
CA ALA A 945 6.09 29.66 -32.36
C ALA A 945 4.55 29.71 -32.35
N VAL A 946 3.97 30.40 -33.35
CA VAL A 946 2.51 30.57 -33.52
C VAL A 946 1.75 29.28 -33.76
N ASP A 947 2.42 28.23 -34.23
CA ASP A 947 1.89 26.86 -34.35
C ASP A 947 1.84 26.12 -33.00
N GLY A 948 2.39 26.71 -31.94
CA GLY A 948 2.51 26.12 -30.61
C GLY A 948 3.71 25.20 -30.44
N HIS A 949 4.53 24.99 -31.47
CA HIS A 949 5.73 24.17 -31.37
C HIS A 949 6.89 24.98 -30.77
N LEU A 950 7.85 24.26 -30.20
CA LEU A 950 9.12 24.82 -29.73
C LEU A 950 10.17 24.63 -30.81
N TYR A 951 10.83 25.72 -31.19
CA TYR A 951 11.94 25.70 -32.14
C TYR A 951 13.23 26.05 -31.42
N GLU A 952 14.31 25.32 -31.72
CA GLU A 952 15.67 25.70 -31.32
C GLU A 952 16.39 26.30 -32.53
N ILE A 953 16.92 27.50 -32.35
CA ILE A 953 17.91 28.12 -33.22
C ILE A 953 19.26 28.03 -32.51
N TRP A 954 20.27 27.49 -33.18
CA TRP A 954 21.60 27.34 -32.62
C TRP A 954 22.69 27.67 -33.63
N TRP A 955 23.85 28.08 -33.12
CA TRP A 955 25.06 28.31 -33.91
C TRP A 955 26.31 28.12 -33.05
N GLN A 956 27.44 27.88 -33.71
CA GLN A 956 28.74 27.72 -33.05
C GLN A 956 29.67 28.88 -33.41
N GLY A 957 30.16 29.63 -32.42
CA GLY A 957 30.97 30.82 -32.60
C GLY A 957 30.34 31.81 -33.58
N VAL A 958 30.96 31.98 -34.76
CA VAL A 958 30.48 32.87 -35.83
C VAL A 958 29.89 32.12 -37.04
N ALA A 959 29.63 30.82 -36.90
CA ALA A 959 28.99 30.03 -37.95
C ALA A 959 27.53 30.46 -38.17
N PRO A 960 26.96 30.24 -39.38
CA PRO A 960 25.56 30.55 -39.64
C PRO A 960 24.61 29.79 -38.70
N ALA A 961 23.54 30.45 -38.28
CA ALA A 961 22.50 29.84 -37.47
C ALA A 961 21.72 28.76 -38.23
N SER A 962 21.32 27.73 -37.49
CA SER A 962 20.47 26.63 -37.94
C SER A 962 19.25 26.54 -37.03
N GLY A 963 18.07 26.31 -37.61
CA GLY A 963 16.81 26.18 -36.88
C GLY A 963 16.16 24.83 -37.13
N TRP A 964 15.45 24.30 -36.12
CA TRP A 964 14.69 23.06 -36.23
C TRP A 964 13.56 22.98 -35.21
N ASP A 965 12.58 22.12 -35.49
CA ASP A 965 11.38 21.91 -34.67
C ASP A 965 11.64 20.83 -33.60
N LEU A 966 11.76 21.24 -32.34
CA LEU A 966 11.99 20.34 -31.21
C LEU A 966 10.76 19.49 -30.90
N THR A 967 9.57 20.10 -30.96
CA THR A 967 8.30 19.45 -30.61
C THR A 967 8.01 18.32 -31.59
N ALA A 968 8.13 18.59 -32.90
CA ALA A 968 7.94 17.56 -33.92
C ALA A 968 9.02 16.47 -33.86
N ALA A 969 10.28 16.83 -33.59
CA ALA A 969 11.37 15.86 -33.48
C ALA A 969 11.20 14.90 -32.29
N ALA A 970 10.70 15.40 -31.15
CA ALA A 970 10.46 14.61 -29.95
C ALA A 970 9.11 13.88 -29.95
N GLY A 971 8.16 14.30 -30.80
CA GLY A 971 6.79 13.81 -30.79
C GLY A 971 5.99 14.27 -29.57
N SER A 972 6.34 15.43 -29.00
CA SER A 972 5.75 15.96 -27.78
C SER A 972 4.52 16.85 -28.04
N PRO A 973 3.67 17.11 -27.02
CA PRO A 973 2.53 18.03 -27.16
C PRO A 973 2.96 19.49 -27.42
N ALA A 974 2.09 20.27 -28.07
CA ALA A 974 2.31 21.70 -28.30
C ALA A 974 2.35 22.50 -26.99
N ALA A 975 3.16 23.56 -26.96
CA ALA A 975 3.36 24.42 -25.80
C ALA A 975 2.23 25.48 -25.65
N ALA A 976 1.66 25.56 -24.45
CA ALA A 976 0.69 26.57 -24.05
C ALA A 976 1.33 27.84 -23.46
N ALA A 977 2.60 27.75 -23.06
CA ALA A 977 3.35 28.84 -22.46
C ALA A 977 4.82 28.85 -22.91
N ASP A 978 5.54 29.90 -22.50
CA ASP A 978 6.94 30.08 -22.88
C ASP A 978 7.84 29.08 -22.12
N PRO A 979 8.85 28.48 -22.80
CA PRO A 979 9.66 27.42 -22.23
C PRO A 979 10.74 27.96 -21.29
N ALA A 980 11.29 27.08 -20.45
CA ALA A 980 12.57 27.26 -19.78
C ALA A 980 13.60 26.30 -20.39
N GLY A 981 14.79 26.81 -20.72
CA GLY A 981 15.87 26.02 -21.31
C GLY A 981 17.17 26.18 -20.54
N TRP A 982 17.85 25.08 -20.25
CA TRP A 982 19.17 25.10 -19.61
C TRP A 982 20.00 23.87 -19.97
N PHE A 983 21.25 23.88 -19.54
CA PHE A 983 22.18 22.77 -19.70
C PHE A 983 22.63 22.27 -18.34
N VAL A 984 22.75 20.94 -18.20
CA VAL A 984 23.19 20.27 -16.97
C VAL A 984 24.63 19.77 -17.18
N PRO A 985 25.66 20.46 -16.64
CA PRO A 985 27.04 20.07 -16.86
C PRO A 985 27.40 18.68 -16.33
N ALA A 986 26.74 18.24 -15.25
CA ALA A 986 27.00 16.94 -14.62
C ALA A 986 26.63 15.75 -15.52
N THR A 987 25.64 15.92 -16.39
CA THR A 987 25.15 14.87 -17.31
C THR A 987 25.52 15.14 -18.76
N GLY A 988 25.85 16.39 -19.11
CA GLY A 988 26.10 16.81 -20.50
C GLY A 988 24.82 16.93 -21.32
N ILE A 989 23.66 17.08 -20.67
CA ILE A 989 22.34 17.07 -21.31
C ILE A 989 21.73 18.48 -21.30
N LYS A 990 21.15 18.87 -22.43
CA LYS A 990 20.28 20.03 -22.59
C LYS A 990 18.86 19.65 -22.20
N HIS A 991 18.17 20.55 -21.52
CA HIS A 991 16.77 20.42 -21.15
C HIS A 991 15.96 21.60 -21.66
N VAL A 992 14.74 21.32 -22.13
CA VAL A 992 13.70 22.32 -22.40
C VAL A 992 12.42 21.86 -21.73
N VAL A 993 11.95 22.64 -20.76
CA VAL A 993 10.73 22.36 -20.01
C VAL A 993 9.66 23.40 -20.31
N TYR A 994 8.43 22.95 -20.48
CA TYR A 994 7.31 23.83 -20.82
C TYR A 994 5.97 23.27 -20.34
N VAL A 995 4.97 24.15 -20.27
CA VAL A 995 3.57 23.75 -20.05
C VAL A 995 2.90 23.47 -21.39
N GLY A 996 2.37 22.26 -21.57
CA GLY A 996 1.63 21.83 -22.76
C GLY A 996 0.19 22.34 -22.80
N THR A 997 -0.46 22.23 -23.95
CA THR A 997 -1.90 22.55 -24.13
C THR A 997 -2.85 21.61 -23.36
N ASP A 998 -2.33 20.49 -22.87
CA ASP A 998 -2.96 19.57 -21.93
C ASP A 998 -2.88 20.05 -20.45
N GLY A 999 -2.11 21.12 -20.18
CA GLY A 999 -1.84 21.62 -18.84
C GLY A 999 -0.78 20.82 -18.09
N HIS A 1000 -0.03 19.95 -18.78
CA HIS A 1000 1.05 19.16 -18.20
C HIS A 1000 2.41 19.84 -18.40
N LEU A 1001 3.37 19.48 -17.56
CA LEU A 1001 4.78 19.85 -17.71
C LEU A 1001 5.50 18.78 -18.51
N HIS A 1002 6.17 19.20 -19.58
CA HIS A 1002 6.92 18.33 -20.47
C HIS A 1002 8.40 18.70 -20.43
N ASP A 1003 9.28 17.71 -20.38
CA ASP A 1003 10.74 17.86 -20.55
C ASP A 1003 11.17 17.25 -21.88
N LEU A 1004 12.00 18.00 -22.62
CA LEU A 1004 12.74 17.54 -23.79
C LEU A 1004 14.22 17.50 -23.44
N ALA A 1005 14.84 16.32 -23.49
CA ALA A 1005 16.21 16.11 -23.04
C ALA A 1005 17.10 15.52 -24.14
N TRP A 1006 18.26 16.12 -24.41
CA TRP A 1006 19.21 15.62 -25.42
C TRP A 1006 20.65 16.09 -25.21
N ALA A 1007 21.62 15.38 -25.77
CA ALA A 1007 23.01 15.81 -25.75
C ALA A 1007 23.30 16.82 -26.90
N PRO A 1008 24.22 17.78 -26.72
CA PRO A 1008 24.65 18.63 -27.83
C PRO A 1008 25.15 17.81 -29.02
N GLY A 1009 24.60 18.07 -30.21
CA GLY A 1009 24.95 17.35 -31.44
C GLY A 1009 24.37 15.93 -31.59
N SER A 1010 23.53 15.47 -30.65
CA SER A 1010 22.80 14.20 -30.81
C SER A 1010 21.56 14.35 -31.71
N GLY A 1011 20.89 13.23 -32.01
CA GLY A 1011 19.62 13.18 -32.74
C GLY A 1011 18.41 13.67 -31.92
N ALA A 1012 17.23 13.09 -32.20
CA ALA A 1012 15.94 13.51 -31.63
C ALA A 1012 15.93 13.58 -30.09
N PRO A 1013 15.27 14.60 -29.48
CA PRO A 1013 15.13 14.70 -28.03
C PRO A 1013 14.30 13.57 -27.43
N VAL A 1014 14.62 13.20 -26.20
CA VAL A 1014 13.77 12.32 -25.38
C VAL A 1014 12.69 13.18 -24.73
N TRP A 1015 11.42 12.85 -24.99
CA TRP A 1015 10.26 13.50 -24.36
C TRP A 1015 9.81 12.76 -23.09
N THR A 1016 9.54 13.51 -22.02
CA THR A 1016 8.97 13.02 -20.76
C THR A 1016 7.82 13.91 -20.29
N ASP A 1017 6.65 13.34 -20.00
CA ASP A 1017 5.54 14.05 -19.33
C ASP A 1017 5.75 14.02 -17.80
N LEU A 1018 6.38 15.07 -17.28
CA LEU A 1018 6.73 15.18 -15.86
C LEU A 1018 5.50 15.16 -14.95
N THR A 1019 4.37 15.74 -15.39
CA THR A 1019 3.13 15.78 -14.60
C THR A 1019 2.57 14.38 -14.38
N VAL A 1020 2.56 13.54 -15.42
CA VAL A 1020 2.11 12.14 -15.34
C VAL A 1020 3.02 11.31 -14.44
N TYR A 1021 4.34 11.36 -14.65
CA TYR A 1021 5.29 10.55 -13.87
C TYR A 1021 5.30 10.93 -12.39
N ALA A 1022 5.20 12.22 -12.08
CA ALA A 1022 5.13 12.73 -10.71
C ALA A 1022 3.74 12.56 -10.05
N VAL A 1023 2.69 12.32 -10.85
CA VAL A 1023 1.27 12.44 -10.42
C VAL A 1023 1.01 13.81 -9.78
N ALA A 1024 1.57 14.84 -10.41
CA ALA A 1024 1.52 16.22 -9.93
C ALA A 1024 0.20 16.90 -10.35
N PRO A 1025 -0.24 17.96 -9.64
CA PRO A 1025 -1.32 18.80 -10.12
C PRO A 1025 -0.91 19.50 -11.43
N ARG A 1026 -1.89 19.67 -12.33
CA ARG A 1026 -1.69 20.36 -13.62
C ARG A 1026 -1.21 21.78 -13.42
N ALA A 1027 -0.38 22.26 -14.34
CA ALA A 1027 0.15 23.61 -14.34
C ALA A 1027 -0.87 24.61 -14.93
N VAL A 1028 -0.81 25.85 -14.46
CA VAL A 1028 -1.42 26.98 -15.17
C VAL A 1028 -0.59 27.24 -16.44
N PRO A 1029 -1.20 27.60 -17.59
CA PRO A 1029 -0.48 27.84 -18.84
C PRO A 1029 0.27 29.18 -18.80
N GLU A 1030 1.35 29.23 -18.03
CA GLU A 1030 2.28 30.35 -17.91
C GLU A 1030 3.73 29.85 -17.89
N ARG A 1031 4.69 30.79 -17.93
CA ARG A 1031 6.12 30.44 -17.93
C ARG A 1031 6.49 29.69 -16.65
N VAL A 1032 7.54 28.87 -16.74
CA VAL A 1032 8.08 28.09 -15.62
C VAL A 1032 9.53 28.48 -15.35
N SER A 1033 10.05 28.14 -14.17
CA SER A 1033 11.48 28.27 -13.88
C SER A 1033 12.08 26.90 -13.68
N ALA A 1034 13.05 26.53 -14.52
CA ALA A 1034 13.72 25.24 -14.43
C ALA A 1034 15.23 25.42 -14.30
N PHE A 1035 15.84 24.59 -13.47
CA PHE A 1035 17.24 24.74 -13.05
C PHE A 1035 17.80 23.45 -12.46
N THR A 1036 19.11 23.46 -12.22
CA THR A 1036 19.83 22.45 -11.48
C THR A 1036 20.75 23.15 -10.48
N ASP A 1037 20.80 22.64 -9.25
CA ASP A 1037 21.74 23.14 -8.24
C ASP A 1037 23.19 23.00 -8.76
N PRO A 1038 24.09 23.97 -8.54
CA PRO A 1038 25.46 23.89 -9.02
C PRO A 1038 26.15 22.57 -8.65
N GLY A 1039 26.62 21.82 -9.64
CA GLY A 1039 27.29 20.53 -9.47
C GLY A 1039 26.36 19.31 -9.31
N SER A 1040 25.04 19.51 -9.30
CA SER A 1040 24.05 18.44 -9.23
C SER A 1040 23.69 17.89 -10.62
N SER A 1041 23.17 16.66 -10.67
CA SER A 1041 22.46 16.11 -11.84
C SER A 1041 20.94 16.20 -11.71
N THR A 1042 20.42 16.63 -10.55
CA THR A 1042 18.98 16.73 -10.30
C THR A 1042 18.40 17.97 -10.97
N CYS A 1043 17.55 17.75 -11.95
CA CYS A 1043 16.73 18.77 -12.59
C CYS A 1043 15.53 19.13 -11.69
N ARG A 1044 15.13 20.40 -11.74
CA ARG A 1044 13.98 20.94 -11.02
C ARG A 1044 13.19 21.87 -11.90
N VAL A 1045 11.87 21.91 -11.73
CA VAL A 1045 10.98 22.91 -12.30
C VAL A 1045 10.04 23.44 -11.24
N LEU A 1046 9.98 24.77 -11.11
CA LEU A 1046 9.01 25.52 -10.31
C LEU A 1046 7.91 26.03 -11.21
N TYR A 1047 6.67 25.86 -10.75
CA TYR A 1047 5.49 26.28 -11.50
C TYR A 1047 4.34 26.61 -10.55
N ARG A 1048 3.37 27.38 -11.06
CA ARG A 1048 2.08 27.57 -10.39
C ARG A 1048 1.10 26.51 -10.87
N ALA A 1049 0.52 25.76 -9.95
CA ALA A 1049 -0.44 24.72 -10.28
C ALA A 1049 -1.88 25.27 -10.35
N ALA A 1050 -2.79 24.45 -10.86
CA ALA A 1050 -4.20 24.79 -11.01
C ALA A 1050 -4.89 25.16 -9.68
N ASP A 1051 -4.40 24.65 -8.56
CA ASP A 1051 -4.88 24.98 -7.21
C ASP A 1051 -4.38 26.35 -6.70
N GLN A 1052 -3.63 27.08 -7.53
CA GLN A 1052 -3.08 28.41 -7.26
C GLN A 1052 -1.99 28.43 -6.19
N GLU A 1053 -1.25 27.33 -6.03
CA GLU A 1053 -0.03 27.28 -5.21
C GLU A 1053 1.23 27.14 -6.07
N VAL A 1054 2.40 27.35 -5.47
CA VAL A 1054 3.70 27.08 -6.07
C VAL A 1054 4.08 25.63 -5.79
N HIS A 1055 4.46 24.92 -6.84
CA HIS A 1055 4.88 23.52 -6.80
C HIS A 1055 6.24 23.33 -7.45
N GLU A 1056 6.92 22.25 -7.08
CA GLU A 1056 8.18 21.81 -7.66
C GLU A 1056 8.04 20.37 -8.17
N ILE A 1057 8.58 20.09 -9.37
CA ILE A 1057 8.89 18.71 -9.79
C ILE A 1057 10.42 18.58 -9.91
N ARG A 1058 10.97 17.48 -9.38
CA ARG A 1058 12.39 17.13 -9.49
C ARG A 1058 12.60 15.75 -10.12
N TRP A 1059 13.63 15.61 -10.95
CA TRP A 1059 14.01 14.37 -11.66
C TRP A 1059 15.50 14.37 -12.01
N GLY A 1060 15.99 13.31 -12.64
CA GLY A 1060 17.38 13.19 -13.11
C GLY A 1060 18.17 12.09 -12.43
#